data_AF-A0A970IMW6-F1
#
_entry.id   AF-A0A970IMW6-F1
#
_cell.length_a   1.000
_cell.length_b   1.000
_cell.length_c   1.000
_cell.angle_alpha   90.00
_cell.angle_beta   90.00
_cell.angle_gamma   90.00
#
_symmetry.space_group_name_H-M   'P 1'
#
loop_
_entity.id
_entity.type
_entity.pdbx_description
1 polymer ?
#
loop_
_entity_poly.entity_id
_entity_poly.type
_entity_poly.pdbx_seq_one_letter_code
_entity_poly.pdbx_strand_id
1 'polypeptide(L)'
;MRIIDSRETTHPEPVMRGVAMGFFDGMHRGHQQVVRTMAYLSAERGLRSCIYTFDVHPSSVISGRENPEGFLCEGEERMQCLSESGTEEIYLQHFDRALADMDDTSFLDNVLIDTLHAKLVVIGYDFRFGKNRSGSADSLRAWAATREVEVVVVEAFSLEGTIASSTLVRRLVAQGNMEEASVFLGRDYRLTGTVEPGRQLGARLGFPTANISIKEGKVLPATGVYATRTIVDGFAYESVTNIGTRPTVDQSDTRMVVETFLFDMDGDLYGKRIHVEFLKRLREEQRFDGLLRLSAQIREDISDARQWHAGNERLWKTATVNRIPIWVLRSIRFRTSILGVTFRMPIDARRATVWNLLSRILISCCRRFPTRQSLSLALDRLYGARIDASVDKEGDLLCMHFTADAVSSWIDGTRVFDETATLLLDMLTDPLFDSDGLFDAALVESERTGYLSELRGRWNDREKYTYDQGVAWYLEGTPHGVDTDGALELVSLVSAEELRDAYHTLLASASVTVVAGGDIGIVERQWLANRMASLPSSQRALPPMPGVSPAPCPLAPTMRTKREHRPMEQARLLAVFSGLPPYFSGDGMVMNVMNSMFGGDAHSLLFESVREKQSLAYSVFSSMLRYVGGVAVYAGMAPRDVEQAMETISEQMDLLASGRFESALFDNAVTMVRTQLLTLSDSLAGLLGFYAAGLTNGRLFQLSDALRLLADVTPAHISKLAMPLRLSSLFVVDPDMQGEGLK
;
A
#
# COMPACT_ATOMS: atom_id res chain seq x y z
N MET A 1 10.16 3.02 -16.77
CA MET A 1 11.45 3.21 -16.10
C MET A 1 12.59 3.01 -17.11
N ARG A 2 13.57 3.92 -17.12
CA ARG A 2 14.78 3.86 -17.96
C ARG A 2 15.98 3.48 -17.08
N ILE A 3 16.84 2.59 -17.56
CA ILE A 3 18.12 2.27 -16.91
C ILE A 3 19.22 2.97 -17.69
N ILE A 4 20.09 3.70 -16.99
CA ILE A 4 21.27 4.38 -17.53
C ILE A 4 22.48 3.66 -16.94
N ASP A 5 23.21 2.90 -17.77
CA ASP A 5 24.45 2.22 -17.35
C ASP A 5 25.64 3.15 -17.62
N SER A 6 26.42 3.46 -16.59
CA SER A 6 27.55 4.40 -16.71
C SER A 6 28.68 3.88 -17.61
N ARG A 7 28.70 2.58 -17.95
CA ARG A 7 29.66 2.00 -18.90
C ARG A 7 29.30 2.32 -20.35
N GLU A 8 28.02 2.59 -20.61
CA GLU A 8 27.49 2.90 -21.93
C GLU A 8 27.27 4.41 -22.11
N THR A 9 26.85 5.11 -21.04
CA THR A 9 26.54 6.54 -21.07
C THR A 9 27.03 7.20 -19.79
N THR A 10 28.11 7.97 -19.88
CA THR A 10 28.71 8.68 -18.74
C THR A 10 28.01 9.99 -18.40
N HIS A 11 27.42 10.67 -19.40
CA HIS A 11 26.63 11.89 -19.20
C HIS A 11 25.21 11.67 -19.74
N PRO A 12 24.23 11.42 -18.87
CA PRO A 12 22.85 11.31 -19.29
C PRO A 12 22.31 12.67 -19.76
N GLU A 13 21.11 12.64 -20.33
CA GLU A 13 20.39 13.86 -20.72
C GLU A 13 20.39 14.91 -19.58
N PRO A 14 20.65 16.20 -19.86
CA PRO A 14 20.78 17.25 -18.85
C PRO A 14 19.42 17.71 -18.32
N VAL A 15 18.70 16.79 -17.68
CA VAL A 15 17.44 17.03 -16.98
C VAL A 15 17.68 17.14 -15.48
N MET A 16 16.90 17.97 -14.80
CA MET A 16 17.00 18.15 -13.36
C MET A 16 16.42 16.93 -12.62
N ARG A 17 17.17 16.40 -11.65
CA ARG A 17 16.82 15.15 -10.97
C ARG A 17 16.61 15.30 -9.47
N GLY A 18 15.70 14.49 -8.94
CA GLY A 18 15.71 14.07 -7.54
C GLY A 18 16.42 12.73 -7.43
N VAL A 19 17.42 12.63 -6.56
CA VAL A 19 18.33 11.47 -6.51
C VAL A 19 18.22 10.76 -5.17
N ALA A 20 17.86 9.48 -5.19
CA ALA A 20 18.00 8.57 -4.05
C ALA A 20 19.30 7.79 -4.17
N MET A 21 20.14 7.80 -3.15
CA MET A 21 21.44 7.12 -3.19
C MET A 21 21.51 5.92 -2.25
N GLY A 22 22.08 4.83 -2.75
CA GLY A 22 22.34 3.63 -1.96
C GLY A 22 22.63 2.42 -2.82
N PHE A 23 23.15 1.35 -2.22
CA PHE A 23 23.30 0.07 -2.92
C PHE A 23 21.97 -0.71 -2.98
N PHE A 24 21.05 -0.45 -2.04
CA PHE A 24 19.71 -1.01 -1.98
C PHE A 24 19.62 -2.56 -1.98
N ASP A 25 20.60 -3.28 -1.42
CA ASP A 25 20.73 -4.75 -1.50
C ASP A 25 19.40 -5.48 -1.24
N GLY A 26 18.82 -5.37 -0.05
CA GLY A 26 17.57 -6.06 0.29
C GLY A 26 16.29 -5.31 -0.03
N MET A 27 16.36 -4.02 -0.37
CA MET A 27 15.19 -3.12 -0.38
C MET A 27 14.33 -3.25 0.90
N HIS A 28 14.95 -3.23 2.08
CA HIS A 28 14.23 -3.27 3.36
C HIS A 28 13.38 -2.01 3.57
N ARG A 29 12.50 -1.98 4.59
CA ARG A 29 11.54 -0.88 4.80
C ARG A 29 12.19 0.51 4.85
N GLY A 30 13.38 0.63 5.44
CA GLY A 30 14.18 1.87 5.42
C GLY A 30 14.54 2.33 3.99
N HIS A 31 15.07 1.42 3.16
CA HIS A 31 15.34 1.72 1.75
C HIS A 31 14.08 2.07 0.96
N GLN A 32 12.98 1.33 1.18
CA GLN A 32 11.70 1.65 0.55
C GLN A 32 11.22 3.05 0.91
N GLN A 33 11.40 3.48 2.15
CA GLN A 33 11.03 4.83 2.59
C GLN A 33 11.88 5.90 1.88
N VAL A 34 13.20 5.70 1.76
CA VAL A 34 14.11 6.60 1.00
C VAL A 34 13.62 6.76 -0.44
N VAL A 35 13.39 5.66 -1.14
CA VAL A 35 13.01 5.68 -2.56
C VAL A 35 11.64 6.31 -2.77
N ARG A 36 10.65 5.98 -1.93
CA ARG A 36 9.30 6.54 -2.04
C ARG A 36 9.26 8.02 -1.69
N THR A 37 10.02 8.45 -0.66
CA THR A 37 10.15 9.88 -0.33
C THR A 37 10.81 10.62 -1.49
N MET A 38 11.85 10.07 -2.11
CA MET A 38 12.45 10.66 -3.31
C MET A 38 11.45 10.78 -4.45
N ALA A 39 10.71 9.72 -4.76
CA ALA A 39 9.73 9.73 -5.84
C ALA A 39 8.63 10.77 -5.60
N TYR A 40 8.10 10.81 -4.36
CA TYR A 40 7.07 11.76 -3.96
C TYR A 40 7.55 13.20 -4.08
N LEU A 41 8.70 13.52 -3.49
CA LEU A 41 9.25 14.87 -3.48
C LEU A 41 9.70 15.32 -4.88
N SER A 42 10.16 14.38 -5.73
CA SER A 42 10.51 14.67 -7.11
C SER A 42 9.28 15.03 -7.93
N ALA A 43 8.20 14.25 -7.81
CA ALA A 43 6.94 14.54 -8.47
C ALA A 43 6.33 15.87 -7.99
N GLU A 44 6.39 16.15 -6.69
CA GLU A 44 5.96 17.44 -6.11
C GLU A 44 6.75 18.64 -6.68
N ARG A 45 8.05 18.47 -6.94
CA ARG A 45 8.97 19.53 -7.42
C ARG A 45 9.11 19.59 -8.95
N GLY A 46 8.45 18.70 -9.70
CA GLY A 46 8.64 18.60 -11.14
C GLY A 46 10.05 18.13 -11.55
N LEU A 47 10.71 17.33 -10.71
CA LEU A 47 12.03 16.75 -10.97
C LEU A 47 11.88 15.31 -11.50
N ARG A 48 12.81 14.87 -12.36
CA ARG A 48 12.86 13.46 -12.77
C ARG A 48 13.40 12.61 -11.61
N SER A 49 12.64 11.61 -11.19
CA SER A 49 13.02 10.72 -10.10
C SER A 49 14.11 9.73 -10.55
N CYS A 50 15.22 9.67 -9.80
CA CYS A 50 16.38 8.87 -10.15
C CYS A 50 16.92 8.10 -8.94
N ILE A 51 17.11 6.79 -9.08
CA ILE A 51 17.87 5.99 -8.13
C ILE A 51 19.30 5.87 -8.63
N TYR A 52 20.25 6.33 -7.81
CA TYR A 52 21.67 6.12 -8.02
C TYR A 52 22.15 4.92 -7.21
N THR A 53 22.58 3.88 -7.91
CA THR A 53 23.05 2.61 -7.32
C THR A 53 24.24 2.03 -8.09
N PHE A 54 24.79 0.92 -7.60
CA PHE A 54 26.00 0.31 -8.15
C PHE A 54 25.74 -1.08 -8.75
N ASP A 55 26.46 -1.41 -9.82
CA ASP A 55 26.43 -2.73 -10.47
C ASP A 55 27.06 -3.83 -9.62
N VAL A 56 28.11 -3.51 -8.86
CA VAL A 56 28.79 -4.39 -7.91
C VAL A 56 28.74 -3.81 -6.50
N HIS A 57 28.79 -4.69 -5.49
CA HIS A 57 28.81 -4.22 -4.10
C HIS A 57 30.14 -3.49 -3.82
N PRO A 58 30.12 -2.27 -3.26
CA PRO A 58 31.34 -1.49 -2.99
C PRO A 58 32.39 -2.25 -2.18
N SER A 59 31.96 -3.05 -1.18
CA SER A 59 32.88 -3.84 -0.36
C SER A 59 33.62 -4.92 -1.15
N SER A 60 33.04 -5.44 -2.24
CA SER A 60 33.70 -6.45 -3.08
C SER A 60 34.95 -5.88 -3.75
N VAL A 61 34.84 -4.65 -4.27
CA VAL A 61 35.94 -3.95 -4.95
C VAL A 61 36.98 -3.44 -3.96
N ILE A 62 36.55 -2.97 -2.78
CA ILE A 62 37.45 -2.46 -1.74
C ILE A 62 38.27 -3.60 -1.10
N SER A 63 37.63 -4.74 -0.82
CA SER A 63 38.28 -5.88 -0.15
C SER A 63 39.02 -6.83 -1.10
N GLY A 64 38.73 -6.76 -2.41
CA GLY A 64 39.21 -7.71 -3.40
C GLY A 64 38.63 -9.13 -3.25
N ARG A 65 37.62 -9.31 -2.38
CA ARG A 65 36.89 -10.57 -2.19
C ARG A 65 35.51 -10.43 -2.80
N GLU A 66 35.04 -11.46 -3.49
CA GLU A 66 33.69 -11.45 -4.05
C GLU A 66 32.67 -11.52 -2.90
N ASN A 67 31.96 -10.40 -2.69
CA ASN A 67 30.82 -10.24 -1.80
C ASN A 67 30.94 -10.91 -0.41
N PRO A 68 31.77 -10.39 0.50
CA PRO A 68 32.10 -11.05 1.76
C PRO A 68 30.91 -11.23 2.72
N GLU A 69 29.79 -10.51 2.55
CA GLU A 69 28.62 -10.54 3.45
C GLU A 69 27.40 -11.29 2.88
N GLY A 70 27.39 -11.59 1.58
CA GLY A 70 26.26 -12.19 0.87
C GLY A 70 25.16 -11.19 0.46
N PHE A 71 24.52 -11.43 -0.69
CA PHE A 71 23.44 -10.61 -1.25
C PHE A 71 22.09 -10.99 -0.66
N LEU A 72 21.28 -9.99 -0.32
CA LEU A 72 19.87 -10.17 0.02
C LEU A 72 18.97 -10.23 -1.22
N CYS A 73 19.33 -9.52 -2.30
CA CYS A 73 18.70 -9.65 -3.61
C CYS A 73 19.74 -9.91 -4.69
N GLU A 74 19.43 -10.80 -5.61
CA GLU A 74 20.24 -10.92 -6.83
C GLU A 74 20.08 -9.66 -7.70
N GLY A 75 21.01 -9.42 -8.63
CA GLY A 75 20.97 -8.23 -9.48
C GLY A 75 19.62 -8.02 -10.19
N GLU A 76 19.09 -9.07 -10.81
CA GLU A 76 17.76 -9.03 -11.47
C GLU A 76 16.62 -8.80 -10.48
N GLU A 77 16.62 -9.47 -9.33
CA GLU A 77 15.61 -9.29 -8.27
C GLU A 77 15.63 -7.85 -7.75
N ARG A 78 16.82 -7.28 -7.53
CA ARG A 78 16.98 -5.91 -7.08
C ARG A 78 16.44 -4.94 -8.11
N MET A 79 16.75 -5.14 -9.40
CA MET A 79 16.21 -4.30 -10.48
C MET A 79 14.69 -4.41 -10.58
N GLN A 80 14.11 -5.60 -10.38
CA GLN A 80 12.67 -5.77 -10.29
C GLN A 80 12.08 -4.98 -9.11
N CYS A 81 12.62 -5.14 -7.90
CA CYS A 81 12.15 -4.39 -6.72
C CYS A 81 12.27 -2.87 -6.90
N LEU A 82 13.34 -2.40 -7.54
CA LEU A 82 13.53 -0.98 -7.87
C LEU A 82 12.54 -0.52 -8.95
N SER A 83 12.21 -1.36 -9.92
CA SER A 83 11.21 -1.01 -10.95
C SER A 83 9.79 -0.88 -10.37
N GLU A 84 9.48 -1.68 -9.35
CA GLU A 84 8.19 -1.66 -8.66
C GLU A 84 8.03 -0.47 -7.69
N SER A 85 9.09 0.32 -7.45
CA SER A 85 9.01 1.54 -6.63
C SER A 85 8.47 2.76 -7.39
N GLY A 86 8.22 2.63 -8.70
CA GLY A 86 7.65 3.67 -9.55
C GLY A 86 8.61 4.78 -9.95
N THR A 87 9.92 4.59 -9.73
CA THR A 87 10.94 5.55 -10.16
C THR A 87 11.09 5.60 -11.68
N GLU A 88 11.37 6.77 -12.22
CA GLU A 88 11.52 6.98 -13.66
C GLU A 88 12.86 6.50 -14.20
N GLU A 89 13.95 6.76 -13.47
CA GLU A 89 15.31 6.40 -13.87
C GLU A 89 16.07 5.60 -12.80
N ILE A 90 16.86 4.63 -13.24
CA ILE A 90 17.95 4.04 -12.44
C ILE A 90 19.25 4.40 -13.12
N TYR A 91 20.10 5.14 -12.42
CA TYR A 91 21.49 5.34 -12.81
C TYR A 91 22.34 4.25 -12.15
N LEU A 92 22.74 3.28 -12.97
CA LEU A 92 23.57 2.16 -12.55
C LEU A 92 25.05 2.52 -12.77
N GLN A 93 25.68 3.00 -11.70
CA GLN A 93 27.09 3.35 -11.71
C GLN A 93 27.97 2.09 -11.63
N HIS A 94 28.90 1.97 -12.56
CA HIS A 94 29.99 1.01 -12.45
C HIS A 94 30.90 1.40 -11.28
N PHE A 95 30.97 0.56 -10.25
CA PHE A 95 31.81 0.81 -9.10
C PHE A 95 33.20 0.20 -9.31
N ASP A 96 34.19 1.03 -9.63
CA ASP A 96 35.58 0.63 -9.84
C ASP A 96 36.52 1.23 -8.79
N ARG A 97 37.83 0.99 -8.94
CA ARG A 97 38.82 1.51 -8.00
C ARG A 97 38.95 3.04 -8.08
N ALA A 98 38.75 3.64 -9.25
CA ALA A 98 38.81 5.08 -9.42
C ALA A 98 37.69 5.77 -8.64
N LEU A 99 36.46 5.25 -8.70
CA LEU A 99 35.34 5.74 -7.91
C LEU A 99 35.52 5.47 -6.41
N ALA A 100 36.07 4.32 -6.04
CA ALA A 100 36.36 4.00 -4.63
C ALA A 100 37.40 4.94 -3.98
N ASP A 101 38.36 5.44 -4.78
CA ASP A 101 39.40 6.34 -4.33
C ASP A 101 39.05 7.85 -4.50
N MET A 102 37.86 8.17 -5.03
CA MET A 102 37.34 9.53 -5.18
C MET A 102 36.98 10.16 -3.83
N ASP A 103 37.46 11.38 -3.54
CA ASP A 103 37.09 12.10 -2.32
C ASP A 103 35.63 12.54 -2.33
N ASP A 104 35.11 12.90 -1.15
CA ASP A 104 33.72 13.31 -0.96
C ASP A 104 33.34 14.54 -1.79
N THR A 105 34.20 15.54 -1.87
CA THR A 105 33.91 16.81 -2.54
C THR A 105 33.84 16.60 -4.06
N SER A 106 34.82 15.89 -4.61
CA SER A 106 34.83 15.46 -6.01
C SER A 106 33.63 14.59 -6.37
N PHE A 107 33.20 13.70 -5.47
CA PHE A 107 31.99 12.91 -5.69
C PHE A 107 30.76 13.79 -5.81
N LEU A 108 30.58 14.75 -4.91
CA LEU A 108 29.40 15.62 -4.92
C LEU A 108 29.36 16.51 -6.17
N ASP A 109 30.47 17.12 -6.56
CA ASP A 109 30.50 18.01 -7.72
C ASP A 109 30.41 17.20 -9.03
N ASN A 110 31.25 16.18 -9.23
CA ASN A 110 31.30 15.45 -10.50
C ASN A 110 30.08 14.55 -10.72
N VAL A 111 29.60 13.87 -9.67
CA VAL A 111 28.49 12.90 -9.80
C VAL A 111 27.15 13.62 -9.65
N LEU A 112 26.93 14.36 -8.58
CA LEU A 112 25.60 14.92 -8.33
C LEU A 112 25.30 16.12 -9.21
N ILE A 113 26.26 17.02 -9.44
CA ILE A 113 26.01 18.24 -10.24
C ILE A 113 26.26 17.96 -11.72
N ASP A 114 27.47 17.55 -12.08
CA ASP A 114 27.87 17.50 -13.49
C ASP A 114 27.26 16.32 -14.25
N THR A 115 27.05 15.19 -13.58
CA THR A 115 26.50 13.98 -14.20
C THR A 115 24.99 13.86 -14.02
N LEU A 116 24.50 13.98 -12.78
CA LEU A 116 23.08 13.75 -12.48
C LEU A 116 22.22 15.01 -12.54
N HIS A 117 22.81 16.20 -12.49
CA HIS A 117 22.09 17.48 -12.38
C HIS A 117 21.06 17.46 -11.23
N ALA A 118 21.49 17.01 -10.07
CA ALA A 118 20.67 16.87 -8.88
C ALA A 118 20.20 18.25 -8.37
N LYS A 119 18.90 18.37 -8.12
CA LYS A 119 18.27 19.49 -7.41
C LYS A 119 17.65 19.06 -6.08
N LEU A 120 17.42 17.76 -5.92
CA LEU A 120 17.00 17.13 -4.68
C LEU A 120 17.85 15.88 -4.46
N VAL A 121 18.29 15.68 -3.22
CA VAL A 121 19.02 14.49 -2.79
C VAL A 121 18.32 13.90 -1.57
N VAL A 122 17.90 12.65 -1.67
CA VAL A 122 17.23 11.93 -0.58
C VAL A 122 18.10 10.76 -0.13
N ILE A 123 18.45 10.74 1.14
CA ILE A 123 19.36 9.75 1.73
C ILE A 123 18.82 9.20 3.05
N GLY A 124 19.28 8.02 3.43
CA GLY A 124 19.04 7.49 4.78
C GLY A 124 19.90 8.19 5.83
N TYR A 125 19.46 8.16 7.08
CA TYR A 125 20.15 8.75 8.23
C TYR A 125 21.62 8.31 8.42
N ASP A 126 21.99 7.11 7.98
CA ASP A 126 23.30 6.50 8.13
C ASP A 126 24.15 6.55 6.83
N PHE A 127 23.70 7.30 5.83
CA PHE A 127 24.37 7.38 4.53
C PHE A 127 25.80 7.94 4.65
N ARG A 128 26.74 7.27 3.97
CA ARG A 128 28.15 7.67 3.86
C ARG A 128 28.62 7.55 2.42
N PHE A 129 29.50 8.44 2.01
CA PHE A 129 30.03 8.52 0.65
C PHE A 129 31.49 9.00 0.65
N GLY A 130 32.11 9.05 -0.53
CA GLY A 130 33.52 9.42 -0.69
C GLY A 130 34.50 8.35 -0.20
N LYS A 131 35.78 8.60 -0.47
CA LYS A 131 36.89 7.72 -0.11
C LYS A 131 36.86 7.38 1.38
N ASN A 132 36.96 6.10 1.70
CA ASN A 132 36.90 5.59 3.07
C ASN A 132 35.66 6.03 3.86
N ARG A 133 34.54 6.34 3.18
CA ARG A 133 33.30 6.80 3.81
C ARG A 133 33.46 8.11 4.61
N SER A 134 34.33 9.03 4.15
CA SER A 134 34.59 10.31 4.81
C SER A 134 33.37 11.23 4.85
N GLY A 135 32.53 11.17 3.82
CA GLY A 135 31.31 11.97 3.68
C GLY A 135 30.19 11.50 4.62
N SER A 136 29.42 12.47 5.11
CA SER A 136 28.26 12.31 5.99
C SER A 136 27.05 13.09 5.49
N ALA A 137 25.85 12.77 6.00
CA ALA A 137 24.65 13.57 5.78
C ALA A 137 24.85 15.06 6.12
N ASP A 138 25.60 15.37 7.18
CA ASP A 138 25.88 16.76 7.58
C ASP A 138 26.85 17.45 6.62
N SER A 139 27.89 16.76 6.15
CA SER A 139 28.78 17.31 5.13
C SER A 139 28.05 17.56 3.80
N LEU A 140 27.10 16.69 3.45
CA LEU A 140 26.25 16.84 2.26
C LEU A 140 25.33 18.06 2.42
N ARG A 141 24.69 18.24 3.59
CA ARG A 141 23.89 19.45 3.88
C ARG A 141 24.73 20.72 3.80
N ALA A 142 25.93 20.71 4.36
CA ALA A 142 26.83 21.87 4.32
C ALA A 142 27.26 22.20 2.88
N TRP A 143 27.60 21.19 2.08
CA TRP A 143 27.90 21.35 0.65
C TRP A 143 26.68 21.90 -0.12
N ALA A 144 25.50 21.36 0.15
CA ALA A 144 24.25 21.75 -0.50
C ALA A 144 23.78 23.17 -0.14
N ALA A 145 24.07 23.67 1.07
CA ALA A 145 23.66 25.01 1.52
C ALA A 145 24.22 26.16 0.67
N THR A 146 25.30 25.91 -0.07
CA THR A 146 25.92 26.89 -0.99
C THR A 146 25.51 26.68 -2.45
N ARG A 147 24.58 25.75 -2.71
CA ARG A 147 24.15 25.30 -4.03
C ARG A 147 22.62 25.24 -4.09
N GLU A 148 22.07 25.16 -5.29
CA GLU A 148 20.63 24.95 -5.49
C GLU A 148 20.27 23.45 -5.36
N VAL A 149 20.61 22.84 -4.24
CA VAL A 149 20.34 21.41 -3.97
C VAL A 149 19.65 21.28 -2.62
N GLU A 150 18.47 20.68 -2.61
CA GLU A 150 17.78 20.30 -1.38
C GLU A 150 18.27 18.93 -0.90
N VAL A 151 18.50 18.78 0.41
CA VAL A 151 18.91 17.49 1.01
C VAL A 151 17.87 17.06 2.03
N VAL A 152 17.23 15.92 1.77
CA VAL A 152 16.25 15.29 2.68
C VAL A 152 16.85 14.02 3.26
N VAL A 153 16.89 13.97 4.60
CA VAL A 153 17.37 12.80 5.32
C VAL A 153 16.17 12.05 5.88
N VAL A 154 15.98 10.83 5.42
CA VAL A 154 14.91 9.95 5.86
C VAL A 154 15.36 9.20 7.11
N GLU A 155 14.49 9.23 8.12
CA GLU A 155 14.74 8.56 9.39
C GLU A 155 14.74 7.04 9.26
N ALA A 156 15.44 6.40 10.20
CA ALA A 156 15.49 4.96 10.27
C ALA A 156 14.09 4.39 10.53
N PHE A 157 13.69 3.36 9.78
CA PHE A 157 12.59 2.52 10.22
C PHE A 157 13.06 1.68 11.42
N SER A 158 12.41 1.85 12.57
CA SER A 158 12.65 1.06 13.77
C SER A 158 11.39 0.37 14.25
N LEU A 159 11.57 -0.79 14.87
CA LEU A 159 10.55 -1.52 15.61
C LEU A 159 11.16 -2.08 16.89
N GLU A 160 10.55 -1.82 18.04
CA GLU A 160 10.98 -2.23 19.38
C GLU A 160 12.46 -1.86 19.65
N GLY A 161 12.83 -0.63 19.28
CA GLY A 161 14.21 -0.11 19.36
C GLY A 161 15.21 -0.73 18.38
N THR A 162 14.78 -1.67 17.53
CA THR A 162 15.63 -2.31 16.52
C THR A 162 15.49 -1.61 15.18
N ILE A 163 16.60 -1.19 14.59
CA ILE A 163 16.63 -0.48 13.31
C ILE A 163 16.74 -1.46 12.13
N ALA A 164 15.90 -1.26 11.11
CA ALA A 164 16.00 -1.98 9.84
C ALA A 164 17.33 -1.67 9.13
N SER A 165 18.11 -2.71 8.86
CA SER A 165 19.34 -2.63 8.06
C SER A 165 19.55 -3.92 7.27
N SER A 166 20.35 -3.84 6.19
CA SER A 166 20.72 -5.05 5.45
C SER A 166 21.46 -6.06 6.34
N THR A 167 22.34 -5.59 7.23
CA THR A 167 23.04 -6.45 8.20
C THR A 167 22.08 -7.19 9.13
N LEU A 168 21.05 -6.50 9.66
CA LEU A 168 20.02 -7.13 10.48
C LEU A 168 19.28 -8.22 9.70
N VAL A 169 18.80 -7.90 8.49
CA VAL A 169 18.04 -8.85 7.68
C VAL A 169 18.89 -10.06 7.33
N ARG A 170 20.16 -9.89 6.93
CA ARG A 170 21.08 -11.01 6.66
C ARG A 170 21.25 -11.91 7.87
N ARG A 171 21.43 -11.32 9.06
CA ARG A 171 21.54 -12.06 10.32
C ARG A 171 20.27 -12.86 10.61
N LEU A 172 19.09 -12.24 10.51
CA LEU A 172 17.81 -12.91 10.77
C LEU A 172 17.59 -14.07 9.79
N VAL A 173 17.84 -13.85 8.49
CA VAL A 173 17.76 -14.91 7.46
C VAL A 173 18.74 -16.03 7.78
N ALA A 174 20.01 -15.73 8.03
CA ALA A 174 21.04 -16.75 8.33
C ALA A 174 20.74 -17.54 9.62
N GLN A 175 19.95 -16.98 10.55
CA GLN A 175 19.46 -17.66 11.75
C GLN A 175 18.16 -18.45 11.51
N GLY A 176 17.54 -18.31 10.33
CA GLY A 176 16.25 -18.90 10.00
C GLY A 176 15.05 -18.20 10.65
N ASN A 177 15.22 -16.99 11.18
CA ASN A 177 14.15 -16.18 11.75
C ASN A 177 13.40 -15.42 10.65
N MET A 178 12.60 -16.16 9.88
CA MET A 178 11.96 -15.66 8.66
C MET A 178 10.80 -14.71 8.94
N GLU A 179 10.06 -14.92 10.03
CA GLU A 179 8.94 -14.07 10.43
C GLU A 179 9.44 -12.65 10.73
N GLU A 180 10.46 -12.51 11.57
CA GLU A 180 11.04 -11.21 11.92
C GLU A 180 11.78 -10.58 10.73
N ALA A 181 12.46 -11.39 9.90
CA ALA A 181 13.08 -10.89 8.67
C ALA A 181 12.03 -10.24 7.74
N SER A 182 10.84 -10.83 7.64
CA SER A 182 9.76 -10.31 6.79
C SER A 182 9.24 -8.95 7.26
N VAL A 183 9.21 -8.72 8.57
CA VAL A 183 8.78 -7.44 9.17
C VAL A 183 9.73 -6.32 8.76
N PHE A 184 11.04 -6.49 8.92
CA PHE A 184 12.03 -5.45 8.56
C PHE A 184 12.23 -5.32 7.04
N LEU A 185 12.10 -6.42 6.30
CA LEU A 185 12.21 -6.42 4.84
C LEU A 185 10.97 -5.82 4.16
N GLY A 186 9.79 -5.92 4.79
CA GLY A 186 8.49 -5.50 4.24
C GLY A 186 7.89 -6.49 3.24
N ARG A 187 8.51 -7.66 3.09
CA ARG A 187 8.07 -8.78 2.25
C ARG A 187 8.73 -10.06 2.76
N ASP A 188 8.22 -11.22 2.35
CA ASP A 188 8.86 -12.49 2.67
C ASP A 188 10.20 -12.62 1.94
N TYR A 189 11.18 -13.21 2.63
CA TYR A 189 12.49 -13.46 2.04
C TYR A 189 12.36 -14.52 0.95
N ARG A 190 13.02 -14.29 -0.19
CA ARG A 190 12.83 -15.09 -1.39
C ARG A 190 14.17 -15.61 -1.91
N LEU A 191 14.16 -16.88 -2.27
CA LEU A 191 15.17 -17.49 -3.12
C LEU A 191 14.58 -17.72 -4.51
N THR A 192 15.36 -17.40 -5.54
CA THR A 192 14.99 -17.60 -6.94
C THR A 192 15.98 -18.56 -7.57
N GLY A 193 15.49 -19.49 -8.38
CA GLY A 193 16.38 -20.42 -9.08
C GLY A 193 15.66 -21.26 -10.11
N THR A 194 16.47 -21.98 -10.89
CA THR A 194 15.96 -22.92 -11.90
C THR A 194 15.83 -24.30 -11.25
N VAL A 195 14.76 -25.01 -11.58
CA VAL A 195 14.54 -26.37 -11.10
C VAL A 195 15.40 -27.36 -11.88
N GLU A 196 16.25 -28.09 -11.17
CA GLU A 196 17.20 -29.06 -11.73
C GLU A 196 16.84 -30.51 -11.37
N PRO A 197 17.29 -31.51 -12.16
CA PRO A 197 17.19 -32.91 -11.80
C PRO A 197 17.93 -33.24 -10.49
N GLY A 198 17.19 -33.63 -9.45
CA GLY A 198 17.73 -34.17 -8.21
C GLY A 198 17.90 -35.69 -8.23
N ARG A 199 18.20 -36.31 -7.07
CA ARG A 199 18.24 -37.79 -6.92
C ARG A 199 16.86 -38.46 -6.95
N GLN A 200 15.79 -37.68 -7.08
CA GLN A 200 14.40 -38.14 -7.10
C GLN A 200 14.01 -39.00 -5.89
N LEU A 201 14.68 -38.81 -4.74
CA LEU A 201 14.42 -39.58 -3.53
C LEU A 201 13.02 -39.28 -2.97
N GLY A 202 12.64 -37.99 -2.92
CA GLY A 202 11.30 -37.58 -2.53
C GLY A 202 10.23 -38.20 -3.42
N ALA A 203 10.42 -38.17 -4.74
CA ALA A 203 9.49 -38.78 -5.70
C ALA A 203 9.27 -40.29 -5.46
N ARG A 204 10.34 -41.04 -5.15
CA ARG A 204 10.25 -42.47 -4.76
C ARG A 204 9.49 -42.70 -3.45
N LEU A 205 9.45 -41.70 -2.57
CA LEU A 205 8.76 -41.73 -1.29
C LEU A 205 7.33 -41.15 -1.35
N GLY A 206 6.90 -40.67 -2.52
CA GLY A 206 5.57 -40.06 -2.73
C GLY A 206 5.53 -38.53 -2.60
N PHE A 207 6.67 -37.86 -2.50
CA PHE A 207 6.80 -36.41 -2.30
C PHE A 207 7.77 -35.82 -3.35
N PRO A 208 7.35 -35.62 -4.61
CA PRO A 208 8.24 -35.11 -5.66
C PRO A 208 8.74 -33.70 -5.31
N THR A 209 10.02 -33.58 -4.94
CA THR A 209 10.66 -32.31 -4.59
C THR A 209 11.32 -31.67 -5.80
N ALA A 210 11.13 -30.36 -5.97
CA ALA A 210 11.88 -29.54 -6.90
C ALA A 210 13.21 -29.12 -6.26
N ASN A 211 14.32 -29.48 -6.89
CA ASN A 211 15.66 -29.07 -6.47
C ASN A 211 15.99 -27.74 -7.12
N ILE A 212 16.33 -26.72 -6.33
CA ILE A 212 16.49 -25.34 -6.81
C ILE A 212 17.96 -24.96 -6.84
N SER A 213 18.44 -24.56 -8.02
CA SER A 213 19.78 -24.03 -8.22
C SER A 213 19.82 -22.56 -7.80
N ILE A 214 20.53 -22.27 -6.69
CA ILE A 214 20.68 -20.91 -6.16
C ILE A 214 22.03 -20.35 -6.57
N LYS A 215 22.04 -19.10 -7.01
CA LYS A 215 23.26 -18.40 -7.40
C LYS A 215 24.21 -18.25 -6.20
N GLU A 216 25.50 -18.45 -6.45
CA GLU A 216 26.54 -18.23 -5.43
C GLU A 216 26.51 -16.79 -4.90
N GLY A 217 26.81 -16.64 -3.61
CA GLY A 217 26.84 -15.35 -2.94
C GLY A 217 25.49 -14.82 -2.44
N LYS A 218 24.35 -15.49 -2.70
CA LYS A 218 23.06 -15.19 -2.06
C LYS A 218 23.07 -15.65 -0.59
N VAL A 219 22.51 -14.86 0.32
CA VAL A 219 22.35 -15.30 1.72
C VAL A 219 21.32 -16.42 1.79
N LEU A 220 21.73 -17.57 2.32
CA LEU A 220 20.84 -18.71 2.51
C LEU A 220 20.31 -18.74 3.95
N PRO A 221 19.04 -19.12 4.16
CA PRO A 221 18.53 -19.40 5.50
C PRO A 221 19.29 -20.56 6.18
N ALA A 222 19.20 -20.64 7.51
CA ALA A 222 19.76 -21.75 8.28
C ALA A 222 19.27 -23.12 7.75
N THR A 223 20.03 -24.19 7.97
CA THR A 223 19.55 -25.53 7.59
C THR A 223 18.31 -25.93 8.40
N GLY A 224 17.39 -26.63 7.76
CA GLY A 224 16.14 -27.05 8.36
C GLY A 224 14.97 -27.08 7.39
N VAL A 225 13.79 -27.30 7.95
CA VAL A 225 12.53 -27.40 7.21
C VAL A 225 11.69 -26.16 7.47
N TYR A 226 11.12 -25.62 6.41
CA TYR A 226 10.41 -24.35 6.40
C TYR A 226 9.01 -24.49 5.79
N ALA A 227 8.03 -23.82 6.39
CA ALA A 227 6.80 -23.47 5.71
C ALA A 227 7.09 -22.34 4.72
N THR A 228 6.69 -22.55 3.47
CA THR A 228 7.09 -21.70 2.34
C THR A 228 5.94 -21.51 1.36
N ARG A 229 6.04 -20.49 0.50
CA ARG A 229 5.20 -20.38 -0.71
C ARG A 229 6.07 -20.40 -1.93
N THR A 230 5.67 -21.15 -2.93
CA THR A 230 6.41 -21.25 -4.19
C THR A 230 5.59 -20.64 -5.31
N ILE A 231 6.17 -19.65 -5.99
CA ILE A 231 5.59 -18.98 -7.15
C ILE A 231 6.13 -19.64 -8.42
N VAL A 232 5.21 -20.12 -9.25
CA VAL A 232 5.44 -20.76 -10.54
C VAL A 232 4.53 -20.11 -11.57
N ASP A 233 5.11 -19.57 -12.65
CA ASP A 233 4.36 -18.94 -13.75
C ASP A 233 3.35 -17.88 -13.29
N GLY A 234 3.67 -17.14 -12.22
CA GLY A 234 2.82 -16.10 -11.65
C GLY A 234 1.74 -16.59 -10.67
N PHE A 235 1.63 -17.90 -10.45
CA PHE A 235 0.73 -18.53 -9.47
C PHE A 235 1.50 -19.02 -8.25
N ALA A 236 0.90 -18.90 -7.09
CA ALA A 236 1.59 -19.17 -5.85
C ALA A 236 0.92 -20.29 -5.03
N TYR A 237 1.74 -21.28 -4.71
CA TYR A 237 1.38 -22.53 -4.04
C TYR A 237 1.93 -22.53 -2.61
N GLU A 238 1.14 -23.06 -1.68
CA GLU A 238 1.67 -23.42 -0.36
C GLU A 238 2.68 -24.57 -0.55
N SER A 239 3.74 -24.61 0.25
CA SER A 239 4.83 -25.54 0.04
C SER A 239 5.66 -25.75 1.30
N VAL A 240 6.37 -26.87 1.38
CA VAL A 240 7.37 -27.12 2.41
C VAL A 240 8.75 -27.20 1.77
N THR A 241 9.73 -26.51 2.34
CA THR A 241 11.09 -26.44 1.79
C THR A 241 12.11 -26.92 2.80
N ASN A 242 12.97 -27.84 2.38
CA ASN A 242 14.14 -28.29 3.13
C ASN A 242 15.39 -27.58 2.60
N ILE A 243 16.17 -26.99 3.51
CA ILE A 243 17.53 -26.54 3.26
C ILE A 243 18.46 -27.48 4.02
N GLY A 244 19.29 -28.22 3.30
CA GLY A 244 20.21 -29.17 3.91
C GLY A 244 21.58 -29.16 3.26
N THR A 245 22.54 -29.76 3.96
CA THR A 245 23.86 -30.07 3.39
C THR A 245 23.83 -31.51 2.84
N ARG A 246 24.75 -31.89 1.94
CA ARG A 246 24.87 -33.28 1.47
C ARG A 246 25.93 -34.05 2.30
N PRO A 247 25.60 -34.74 3.40
CA PRO A 247 26.62 -35.30 4.29
C PRO A 247 26.78 -36.83 4.11
N THR A 248 25.96 -37.47 3.27
CA THR A 248 25.73 -38.93 3.35
C THR A 248 26.44 -39.79 2.31
N VAL A 249 27.09 -39.23 1.28
CA VAL A 249 27.73 -40.06 0.22
C VAL A 249 29.11 -39.57 -0.23
N ASP A 250 29.37 -38.26 -0.19
CA ASP A 250 30.66 -37.70 -0.58
C ASP A 250 31.02 -36.58 0.40
N GLN A 251 32.02 -36.80 1.26
CA GLN A 251 32.43 -35.82 2.28
C GLN A 251 33.03 -34.54 1.67
N SER A 252 33.24 -34.52 0.34
CA SER A 252 33.77 -33.38 -0.40
C SER A 252 32.69 -32.42 -0.94
N ASP A 253 31.42 -32.83 -1.03
CA ASP A 253 30.34 -32.00 -1.59
C ASP A 253 29.54 -31.31 -0.47
N THR A 254 30.05 -30.18 0.01
CA THR A 254 29.44 -29.35 1.08
C THR A 254 28.35 -28.41 0.57
N ARG A 255 27.93 -28.54 -0.70
CA ARG A 255 26.91 -27.66 -1.28
C ARG A 255 25.57 -27.79 -0.55
N MET A 256 25.03 -26.63 -0.16
CA MET A 256 23.65 -26.55 0.33
C MET A 256 22.68 -26.85 -0.81
N VAL A 257 21.66 -27.66 -0.52
CA VAL A 257 20.59 -27.99 -1.46
C VAL A 257 19.30 -27.41 -0.90
N VAL A 258 18.54 -26.75 -1.78
CA VAL A 258 17.20 -26.26 -1.50
C VAL A 258 16.22 -27.15 -2.24
N GLU A 259 15.41 -27.90 -1.49
CA GLU A 259 14.41 -28.81 -2.03
C GLU A 259 13.03 -28.39 -1.57
N THR A 260 12.12 -28.12 -2.50
CA THR A 260 10.75 -27.69 -2.18
C THR A 260 9.72 -28.71 -2.67
N PHE A 261 8.70 -28.95 -1.84
CA PHE A 261 7.53 -29.75 -2.20
C PHE A 261 6.30 -28.83 -2.21
N LEU A 262 5.69 -28.69 -3.38
CA LEU A 262 4.51 -27.85 -3.61
C LEU A 262 3.25 -28.64 -3.30
N PHE A 263 2.34 -28.04 -2.54
CA PHE A 263 1.05 -28.63 -2.25
C PHE A 263 0.09 -28.42 -3.42
N ASP A 264 -0.65 -29.47 -3.74
CA ASP A 264 -1.80 -29.40 -4.65
C ASP A 264 -1.40 -28.84 -6.05
N MET A 265 -0.16 -29.14 -6.46
CA MET A 265 0.41 -28.77 -7.75
C MET A 265 0.66 -30.02 -8.58
N ASP A 266 0.03 -30.06 -9.74
CA ASP A 266 0.26 -31.05 -10.77
C ASP A 266 1.08 -30.43 -11.91
N GLY A 267 2.11 -31.14 -12.37
CA GLY A 267 2.87 -30.75 -13.56
C GLY A 267 4.38 -30.87 -13.39
N ASP A 268 5.09 -30.71 -14.51
CA ASP A 268 6.55 -30.72 -14.53
C ASP A 268 7.10 -29.31 -14.25
N LEU A 269 8.04 -29.23 -13.32
CA LEU A 269 8.75 -28.02 -12.94
C LEU A 269 10.17 -27.96 -13.53
N TYR A 270 10.71 -29.03 -14.10
CA TYR A 270 12.08 -29.06 -14.59
C TYR A 270 12.36 -27.95 -15.61
N GLY A 271 13.47 -27.24 -15.42
CA GLY A 271 13.88 -26.12 -16.27
C GLY A 271 13.07 -24.84 -16.04
N LYS A 272 12.00 -24.85 -15.24
CA LYS A 272 11.30 -23.62 -14.87
C LYS A 272 12.09 -22.82 -13.85
N ARG A 273 12.04 -21.51 -13.99
CA ARG A 273 12.52 -20.57 -12.97
C ARG A 273 11.38 -20.32 -11.98
N ILE A 274 11.63 -20.62 -10.70
CA ILE A 274 10.64 -20.51 -9.63
C ILE A 274 11.16 -19.61 -8.50
N HIS A 275 10.23 -19.12 -7.68
CA HIS A 275 10.54 -18.31 -6.51
C HIS A 275 10.01 -18.98 -5.25
N VAL A 276 10.86 -19.22 -4.25
CA VAL A 276 10.46 -19.75 -2.95
C VAL A 276 10.53 -18.65 -1.90
N GLU A 277 9.37 -18.29 -1.38
CA GLU A 277 9.20 -17.36 -0.27
C GLU A 277 9.20 -18.13 1.06
N PHE A 278 10.11 -17.76 1.94
CA PHE A 278 10.29 -18.40 3.24
C PHE A 278 9.45 -17.68 4.29
N LEU A 279 8.59 -18.42 4.97
CA LEU A 279 7.61 -17.85 5.90
C LEU A 279 7.98 -18.14 7.36
N LYS A 280 8.23 -19.42 7.68
CA LYS A 280 8.57 -19.86 9.04
C LYS A 280 9.49 -21.08 9.01
N ARG A 281 10.49 -21.12 9.90
CA ARG A 281 11.27 -22.33 10.18
C ARG A 281 10.46 -23.25 11.10
N LEU A 282 10.12 -24.44 10.63
CA LEU A 282 9.35 -25.43 11.38
C LEU A 282 10.27 -26.21 12.32
N ARG A 283 11.43 -26.63 11.82
CA ARG A 283 12.45 -27.34 12.63
C ARG A 283 13.84 -27.22 12.03
N GLU A 284 14.83 -27.55 12.85
CA GLU A 284 16.22 -27.70 12.42
C GLU A 284 16.42 -28.96 11.56
N GLU A 285 17.53 -29.00 10.83
CA GLU A 285 17.94 -30.19 10.06
C GLU A 285 18.25 -31.35 11.00
N GLN A 286 17.82 -32.56 10.63
CA GLN A 286 17.98 -33.76 11.43
C GLN A 286 18.53 -34.89 10.55
N ARG A 287 19.33 -35.78 11.16
CA ARG A 287 19.82 -37.01 10.51
C ARG A 287 18.90 -38.18 10.88
N PHE A 288 18.60 -39.03 9.90
CA PHE A 288 17.71 -40.17 10.09
C PHE A 288 18.43 -41.49 9.82
N ASP A 289 18.28 -42.43 10.74
CA ASP A 289 18.75 -43.80 10.58
C ASP A 289 17.77 -44.62 9.71
N GLY A 290 17.88 -44.44 8.40
CA GLY A 290 17.15 -45.22 7.40
C GLY A 290 15.91 -44.55 6.80
N LEU A 291 15.48 -45.08 5.65
CA LEU A 291 14.43 -44.49 4.80
C LEU A 291 13.04 -44.43 5.46
N LEU A 292 12.72 -45.39 6.33
CA LEU A 292 11.42 -45.43 7.02
C LEU A 292 11.24 -44.23 7.96
N ARG A 293 12.26 -43.92 8.77
CA ARG A 293 12.24 -42.78 9.69
C ARG A 293 12.20 -41.45 8.92
N LEU A 294 13.01 -41.34 7.86
CA LEU A 294 12.99 -40.17 6.97
C LEU A 294 11.58 -39.96 6.36
N SER A 295 10.96 -41.02 5.84
CA SER A 295 9.63 -40.93 5.24
C SER A 295 8.55 -40.56 6.26
N ALA A 296 8.65 -41.07 7.50
CA ALA A 296 7.75 -40.67 8.58
C ALA A 296 7.88 -39.18 8.91
N GLN A 297 9.12 -38.69 9.05
CA GLN A 297 9.36 -37.28 9.34
C GLN A 297 8.87 -36.36 8.22
N ILE A 298 9.09 -36.70 6.95
CA ILE A 298 8.60 -35.88 5.81
C ILE A 298 7.08 -35.74 5.86
N ARG A 299 6.33 -36.79 6.25
CA ARG A 299 4.88 -36.70 6.41
C ARG A 299 4.48 -35.75 7.54
N GLU A 300 5.19 -35.80 8.65
CA GLU A 300 4.97 -34.89 9.79
C GLU A 300 5.27 -33.45 9.38
N ASP A 301 6.41 -33.21 8.71
CA ASP A 301 6.80 -31.89 8.21
C ASP A 301 5.75 -31.28 7.25
N ILE A 302 5.19 -32.11 6.36
CA ILE A 302 4.09 -31.69 5.47
C ILE A 302 2.83 -31.35 6.26
N SER A 303 2.50 -32.17 7.27
CA SER A 303 1.34 -31.95 8.14
C SER A 303 1.50 -30.64 8.92
N ASP A 304 2.65 -30.41 9.54
CA ASP A 304 2.97 -29.20 10.30
C ASP A 304 2.94 -27.96 9.40
N ALA A 305 3.50 -28.04 8.19
CA ALA A 305 3.44 -26.97 7.21
C ALA A 305 1.99 -26.65 6.82
N ARG A 306 1.15 -27.66 6.52
CA ARG A 306 -0.26 -27.45 6.19
C ARG A 306 -1.04 -26.87 7.37
N GLN A 307 -0.78 -27.33 8.59
CA GLN A 307 -1.41 -26.79 9.80
C GLN A 307 -1.01 -25.33 10.01
N TRP A 308 0.27 -25.00 9.84
CA TRP A 308 0.74 -23.62 9.93
C TRP A 308 0.08 -22.72 8.87
N HIS A 309 0.01 -23.16 7.61
CA HIS A 309 -0.67 -22.42 6.54
C HIS A 309 -2.15 -22.20 6.83
N ALA A 310 -2.85 -23.21 7.37
CA ALA A 310 -4.26 -23.11 7.72
C ALA A 310 -4.52 -22.17 8.92
N GLY A 311 -3.59 -22.10 9.87
CA GLY A 311 -3.70 -21.23 11.05
C GLY A 311 -3.17 -19.80 10.85
N ASN A 312 -2.42 -19.54 9.78
CA ASN A 312 -1.78 -18.25 9.54
C ASN A 312 -2.64 -17.35 8.64
N GLU A 313 -3.54 -16.58 9.26
CA GLU A 313 -4.43 -15.60 8.60
C GLU A 313 -3.66 -14.37 8.12
N ARG A 314 -3.00 -14.49 6.95
CA ARG A 314 -2.23 -13.42 6.33
C ARG A 314 -2.79 -13.10 4.95
N LEU A 315 -2.87 -11.81 4.60
CA LEU A 315 -3.11 -11.40 3.21
C LEU A 315 -1.83 -11.58 2.38
N TRP A 316 -1.94 -12.23 1.23
CA TRP A 316 -0.81 -12.38 0.32
C TRP A 316 -1.23 -12.50 -1.15
N LYS A 317 -0.29 -12.21 -2.05
CA LYS A 317 -0.52 -12.20 -3.50
C LYS A 317 -0.45 -13.62 -4.04
N THR A 318 -1.60 -14.15 -4.45
CA THR A 318 -1.77 -15.53 -4.90
C THR A 318 -1.55 -15.73 -6.40
N ALA A 319 -1.84 -14.68 -7.18
CA ALA A 319 -1.62 -14.68 -8.61
C ALA A 319 -1.39 -13.25 -9.11
N THR A 320 -0.80 -13.12 -10.29
CA THR A 320 -0.85 -11.90 -11.09
C THR A 320 -1.17 -12.27 -12.52
N VAL A 321 -2.34 -11.86 -13.01
CA VAL A 321 -2.84 -12.22 -14.34
C VAL A 321 -3.21 -10.95 -15.09
N ASN A 322 -2.73 -10.76 -16.32
CA ASN A 322 -3.00 -9.54 -17.10
C ASN A 322 -2.71 -8.24 -16.33
N ARG A 323 -1.63 -8.21 -15.53
CA ARG A 323 -1.26 -7.12 -14.59
C ARG A 323 -2.24 -6.89 -13.42
N ILE A 324 -3.19 -7.78 -13.20
CA ILE A 324 -4.14 -7.75 -12.09
C ILE A 324 -3.57 -8.59 -10.94
N PRO A 325 -3.08 -7.97 -9.84
CA PRO A 325 -2.69 -8.71 -8.66
C PRO A 325 -3.94 -9.20 -7.90
N ILE A 326 -3.92 -10.49 -7.53
CA ILE A 326 -4.98 -11.15 -6.78
C ILE A 326 -4.46 -11.47 -5.38
N TRP A 327 -5.00 -10.80 -4.38
CA TRP A 327 -4.64 -10.96 -2.98
C TRP A 327 -5.70 -11.76 -2.25
N VAL A 328 -5.28 -12.74 -1.44
CA VAL A 328 -6.20 -13.59 -0.68
C VAL A 328 -5.79 -13.65 0.77
N LEU A 329 -6.77 -13.48 1.65
CA LEU A 329 -6.69 -13.77 3.08
C LEU A 329 -7.49 -15.05 3.33
N ARG A 330 -6.79 -16.17 3.47
CA ARG A 330 -7.45 -17.43 3.82
C ARG A 330 -7.76 -17.45 5.30
N SER A 331 -9.02 -17.67 5.66
CA SER A 331 -9.47 -17.83 7.04
C SER A 331 -10.70 -18.72 7.10
N ILE A 332 -10.69 -19.71 8.00
CA ILE A 332 -11.83 -20.57 8.31
C ILE A 332 -12.60 -20.12 9.55
N ARG A 333 -12.18 -19.02 10.18
CA ARG A 333 -12.83 -18.44 11.37
C ARG A 333 -14.17 -17.81 11.02
N PHE A 334 -14.28 -17.25 9.83
CA PHE A 334 -15.48 -16.62 9.32
C PHE A 334 -16.31 -17.61 8.51
N ARG A 335 -17.64 -17.59 8.72
CA ARG A 335 -18.58 -18.36 7.91
C ARG A 335 -18.89 -17.71 6.57
N THR A 336 -18.51 -16.44 6.41
CA THR A 336 -18.66 -15.69 5.17
C THR A 336 -17.33 -15.54 4.46
N SER A 337 -17.42 -15.31 3.15
CA SER A 337 -16.31 -14.96 2.28
C SER A 337 -16.67 -13.70 1.51
N ILE A 338 -15.65 -12.88 1.24
CA ILE A 338 -15.78 -11.58 0.58
C ILE A 338 -14.86 -11.55 -0.62
N LEU A 339 -15.37 -11.09 -1.77
CA LEU A 339 -14.60 -10.73 -2.95
C LEU A 339 -14.74 -9.23 -3.19
N GLY A 340 -13.62 -8.53 -3.31
CA GLY A 340 -13.53 -7.13 -3.69
C GLY A 340 -12.76 -6.97 -5.00
N VAL A 341 -13.33 -6.23 -5.95
CA VAL A 341 -12.67 -5.80 -7.19
C VAL A 341 -12.65 -4.28 -7.21
N THR A 342 -11.45 -3.70 -7.27
CA THR A 342 -11.30 -2.24 -7.30
C THR A 342 -10.64 -1.80 -8.59
N PHE A 343 -11.35 -0.94 -9.33
CA PHE A 343 -10.85 -0.24 -10.51
C PHE A 343 -10.37 1.16 -10.12
N ARG A 344 -9.24 1.60 -10.68
CA ARG A 344 -8.65 2.92 -10.40
C ARG A 344 -8.25 3.65 -11.67
N MET A 345 -8.57 4.93 -11.73
CA MET A 345 -8.13 5.87 -12.77
C MET A 345 -7.87 7.24 -12.14
N PRO A 346 -7.10 8.14 -12.79
CA PRO A 346 -7.00 9.52 -12.36
C PRO A 346 -8.39 10.15 -12.17
N ILE A 347 -8.57 10.98 -11.15
CA ILE A 347 -9.84 11.64 -10.89
C ILE A 347 -10.01 12.91 -11.74
N ASP A 348 -11.21 13.09 -12.28
CA ASP A 348 -11.71 14.37 -12.77
C ASP A 348 -13.22 14.44 -12.53
N ALA A 349 -13.79 15.65 -12.52
CA ALA A 349 -15.18 15.86 -12.13
C ALA A 349 -16.17 15.12 -13.06
N ARG A 350 -15.88 15.07 -14.38
CA ARG A 350 -16.74 14.39 -15.35
C ARG A 350 -16.68 12.88 -15.13
N ARG A 351 -15.48 12.31 -14.97
CA ARG A 351 -15.29 10.88 -14.67
C ARG A 351 -15.93 10.49 -13.34
N ALA A 352 -15.82 11.31 -12.30
CA ALA A 352 -16.46 11.05 -11.00
C ALA A 352 -17.99 10.94 -11.14
N THR A 353 -18.63 11.87 -11.85
CA THR A 353 -20.07 11.81 -12.16
C THR A 353 -20.43 10.55 -12.96
N VAL A 354 -19.68 10.27 -14.03
CA VAL A 354 -19.95 9.12 -14.91
C VAL A 354 -19.78 7.80 -14.16
N TRP A 355 -18.74 7.66 -13.34
CA TRP A 355 -18.46 6.44 -12.58
C TRP A 355 -19.49 6.19 -11.48
N ASN A 356 -19.99 7.23 -10.81
CA ASN A 356 -21.08 7.08 -9.83
C ASN A 356 -22.38 6.58 -10.46
N LEU A 357 -22.72 7.05 -11.66
CA LEU A 357 -23.89 6.57 -12.37
C LEU A 357 -23.65 5.15 -12.91
N LEU A 358 -22.47 4.90 -13.49
CA LEU A 358 -22.09 3.61 -14.05
C LEU A 358 -22.06 2.49 -12.99
N SER A 359 -21.50 2.75 -11.81
CA SER A 359 -21.41 1.73 -10.74
C SER A 359 -22.80 1.22 -10.33
N ARG A 360 -23.78 2.12 -10.22
CA ARG A 360 -25.19 1.79 -9.92
C ARG A 360 -25.86 0.97 -11.00
N ILE A 361 -25.60 1.31 -12.26
CA ILE A 361 -26.13 0.58 -13.42
C ILE A 361 -25.56 -0.84 -13.43
N LEU A 362 -24.25 -1.01 -13.23
CA LEU A 362 -23.57 -2.30 -13.30
C LEU A 362 -24.06 -3.31 -12.25
N ILE A 363 -24.47 -2.87 -11.05
CA ILE A 363 -24.99 -3.76 -10.01
C ILE A 363 -26.52 -3.92 -10.04
N SER A 364 -27.22 -3.25 -10.96
CA SER A 364 -28.70 -3.29 -11.03
C SER A 364 -29.24 -4.52 -11.75
N CYS A 365 -28.58 -4.95 -12.82
CA CYS A 365 -28.95 -6.13 -13.61
C CYS A 365 -27.76 -6.59 -14.46
N CYS A 366 -27.88 -7.78 -15.05
CA CYS A 366 -26.94 -8.28 -16.04
C CYS A 366 -27.68 -9.13 -17.08
N ARG A 367 -26.99 -9.61 -18.12
CA ARG A 367 -27.64 -10.43 -19.15
C ARG A 367 -28.30 -11.70 -18.59
N ARG A 368 -27.70 -12.31 -17.56
CA ARG A 368 -28.25 -13.49 -16.86
C ARG A 368 -29.50 -13.15 -16.04
N PHE A 369 -29.58 -11.95 -15.46
CA PHE A 369 -30.70 -11.47 -14.64
C PHE A 369 -31.12 -10.08 -15.12
N PRO A 370 -31.98 -9.99 -16.15
CA PRO A 370 -32.20 -8.76 -16.91
C PRO A 370 -33.02 -7.70 -16.17
N THR A 371 -33.58 -8.01 -15.00
CA THR A 371 -34.34 -7.06 -14.17
C THR A 371 -33.85 -7.07 -12.73
N ARG A 372 -33.96 -5.93 -12.03
CA ARG A 372 -33.66 -5.83 -10.58
C ARG A 372 -34.41 -6.87 -9.76
N GLN A 373 -35.66 -7.15 -10.12
CA GLN A 373 -36.46 -8.17 -9.46
C GLN A 373 -35.86 -9.58 -9.65
N SER A 374 -35.46 -9.93 -10.87
CA SER A 374 -34.84 -11.24 -11.13
C SER A 374 -33.50 -11.40 -10.42
N LEU A 375 -32.72 -10.32 -10.33
CA LEU A 375 -31.46 -10.29 -9.60
C LEU A 375 -31.68 -10.42 -8.08
N SER A 376 -32.60 -9.64 -7.52
CA SER A 376 -32.95 -9.71 -6.09
C SER A 376 -33.43 -11.11 -5.71
N LEU A 377 -34.28 -11.75 -6.53
CA LEU A 377 -34.71 -13.13 -6.32
C LEU A 377 -33.56 -14.14 -6.39
N ALA A 378 -32.54 -13.88 -7.22
CA ALA A 378 -31.35 -14.72 -7.31
C ALA A 378 -30.49 -14.58 -6.04
N LEU A 379 -30.29 -13.35 -5.56
CA LEU A 379 -29.56 -13.08 -4.31
C LEU A 379 -30.29 -13.64 -3.08
N ASP A 380 -31.62 -13.57 -3.04
CA ASP A 380 -32.44 -14.19 -1.99
C ASP A 380 -32.27 -15.71 -1.96
N ARG A 381 -32.18 -16.35 -3.14
CA ARG A 381 -31.88 -17.79 -3.25
C ARG A 381 -30.46 -18.14 -2.82
N LEU A 382 -29.54 -17.18 -2.87
CA LEU A 382 -28.19 -17.27 -2.34
C LEU A 382 -28.14 -16.86 -0.86
N TYR A 383 -29.23 -17.12 -0.12
CA TYR A 383 -29.34 -16.94 1.34
C TYR A 383 -29.03 -15.51 1.81
N GLY A 384 -29.44 -14.51 1.04
CA GLY A 384 -29.22 -13.10 1.37
C GLY A 384 -27.79 -12.63 1.08
N ALA A 385 -27.13 -13.24 0.10
CA ALA A 385 -25.88 -12.74 -0.44
C ALA A 385 -26.00 -11.27 -0.89
N ARG A 386 -24.93 -10.50 -0.71
CA ARG A 386 -24.90 -9.07 -1.01
C ARG A 386 -23.90 -8.79 -2.12
N ILE A 387 -24.32 -7.95 -3.06
CA ILE A 387 -23.45 -7.32 -4.05
C ILE A 387 -23.62 -5.83 -3.90
N ASP A 388 -22.52 -5.13 -3.68
CA ASP A 388 -22.49 -3.68 -3.49
C ASP A 388 -21.44 -3.05 -4.41
N ALA A 389 -21.64 -1.78 -4.74
CA ALA A 389 -20.64 -0.97 -5.40
C ALA A 389 -20.53 0.41 -4.73
N SER A 390 -19.32 0.93 -4.67
CA SER A 390 -19.04 2.27 -4.18
C SER A 390 -18.02 2.98 -5.05
N VAL A 391 -18.08 4.32 -5.05
CA VAL A 391 -17.08 5.16 -5.68
C VAL A 391 -16.50 6.08 -4.61
N ASP A 392 -15.18 6.07 -4.47
CA ASP A 392 -14.44 6.94 -3.57
C ASP A 392 -13.13 7.42 -4.24
N LYS A 393 -12.23 8.03 -3.46
CA LYS A 393 -10.90 8.40 -3.95
C LYS A 393 -9.80 8.03 -2.99
N GLU A 394 -8.68 7.63 -3.59
CA GLU A 394 -7.38 7.54 -2.95
C GLU A 394 -6.52 8.67 -3.52
N GLY A 395 -6.50 9.84 -2.88
CA GLY A 395 -5.76 11.01 -3.35
C GLY A 395 -6.28 11.55 -4.68
N ASP A 396 -5.47 11.47 -5.73
CA ASP A 396 -5.81 11.85 -7.11
C ASP A 396 -6.36 10.68 -7.95
N LEU A 397 -6.59 9.51 -7.33
CA LEU A 397 -7.20 8.37 -7.98
C LEU A 397 -8.68 8.28 -7.61
N LEU A 398 -9.53 8.18 -8.62
CA LEU A 398 -10.92 7.76 -8.47
C LEU A 398 -10.95 6.23 -8.40
N CYS A 399 -11.61 5.69 -7.39
CA CYS A 399 -11.70 4.27 -7.13
C CYS A 399 -13.15 3.81 -7.25
N MET A 400 -13.41 2.81 -8.09
CA MET A 400 -14.71 2.13 -8.17
C MET A 400 -14.57 0.73 -7.60
N HIS A 401 -15.25 0.48 -6.49
CA HIS A 401 -15.21 -0.76 -5.75
C HIS A 401 -16.47 -1.57 -6.03
N PHE A 402 -16.29 -2.86 -6.24
CA PHE A 402 -17.37 -3.84 -6.29
C PHE A 402 -17.09 -4.92 -5.26
N THR A 403 -18.08 -5.26 -4.46
CA THR A 403 -17.94 -6.28 -3.43
C THR A 403 -19.05 -7.32 -3.52
N ALA A 404 -18.68 -8.59 -3.36
CA ALA A 404 -19.60 -9.69 -3.14
C ALA A 404 -19.34 -10.28 -1.75
N ASP A 405 -20.37 -10.35 -0.92
CA ASP A 405 -20.33 -10.90 0.44
C ASP A 405 -21.42 -11.97 0.58
N ALA A 406 -20.99 -13.18 0.94
CA ALA A 406 -21.90 -14.31 1.11
C ALA A 406 -21.33 -15.32 2.10
N VAL A 407 -22.20 -16.20 2.60
CA VAL A 407 -21.78 -17.42 3.31
C VAL A 407 -20.89 -18.26 2.41
N SER A 408 -19.76 -18.79 2.91
CA SER A 408 -18.81 -19.55 2.09
C SER A 408 -19.46 -20.81 1.51
N SER A 409 -20.06 -21.61 2.39
CA SER A 409 -20.77 -22.85 2.03
C SER A 409 -22.01 -23.05 2.88
N TRP A 410 -23.08 -23.59 2.30
CA TRP A 410 -24.29 -23.98 3.01
C TRP A 410 -24.20 -25.41 3.58
N ILE A 411 -25.19 -25.79 4.40
CA ILE A 411 -25.24 -27.08 5.10
C ILE A 411 -25.28 -28.27 4.12
N ASP A 412 -25.87 -28.07 2.94
CA ASP A 412 -25.95 -29.08 1.88
C ASP A 412 -24.69 -29.16 1.00
N GLY A 413 -23.65 -28.37 1.31
CA GLY A 413 -22.40 -28.30 0.56
C GLY A 413 -22.39 -27.28 -0.57
N THR A 414 -23.50 -26.56 -0.82
CA THR A 414 -23.55 -25.51 -1.85
C THR A 414 -22.54 -24.39 -1.53
N ARG A 415 -21.64 -24.09 -2.47
CA ARG A 415 -20.68 -22.98 -2.36
C ARG A 415 -21.34 -21.65 -2.74
N VAL A 416 -22.10 -21.07 -1.80
CA VAL A 416 -22.90 -19.86 -2.03
C VAL A 416 -22.02 -18.66 -2.41
N PHE A 417 -20.83 -18.54 -1.83
CA PHE A 417 -19.86 -17.52 -2.19
C PHE A 417 -19.40 -17.62 -3.65
N ASP A 418 -19.11 -18.83 -4.13
CA ASP A 418 -18.60 -19.03 -5.50
C ASP A 418 -19.65 -18.60 -6.55
N GLU A 419 -20.94 -18.88 -6.30
CA GLU A 419 -22.05 -18.40 -7.15
C GLU A 419 -22.26 -16.89 -7.06
N THR A 420 -22.16 -16.31 -5.86
CA THR A 420 -22.29 -14.85 -5.66
C THR A 420 -21.14 -14.10 -6.33
N ALA A 421 -19.91 -14.59 -6.17
CA ALA A 421 -18.73 -14.05 -6.81
C ALA A 421 -18.82 -14.21 -8.33
N THR A 422 -19.32 -15.35 -8.83
CA THR A 422 -19.59 -15.55 -10.26
C THR A 422 -20.57 -14.50 -10.78
N LEU A 423 -21.67 -14.26 -10.06
CA LEU A 423 -22.68 -13.27 -10.41
C LEU A 423 -22.10 -11.84 -10.47
N LEU A 424 -21.29 -11.44 -9.48
CA LEU A 424 -20.60 -10.15 -9.52
C LEU A 424 -19.70 -10.04 -10.77
N LEU A 425 -18.94 -11.09 -11.07
CA LEU A 425 -18.07 -11.09 -12.25
C LEU A 425 -18.85 -11.10 -13.56
N ASP A 426 -20.02 -11.75 -13.61
CA ASP A 426 -20.94 -11.68 -14.76
C ASP A 426 -21.48 -10.25 -14.94
N MET A 427 -21.85 -9.55 -13.86
CA MET A 427 -22.27 -8.15 -13.93
C MET A 427 -21.19 -7.24 -14.51
N LEU A 428 -19.92 -7.49 -14.16
CA LEU A 428 -18.79 -6.71 -14.66
C LEU A 428 -18.42 -7.05 -16.10
N THR A 429 -18.51 -8.32 -16.50
CA THR A 429 -18.01 -8.80 -17.81
C THR A 429 -19.08 -8.95 -18.87
N ASP A 430 -20.35 -9.02 -18.47
CA ASP A 430 -21.49 -9.30 -19.34
C ASP A 430 -22.75 -8.52 -18.89
N PRO A 431 -22.67 -7.17 -18.85
CA PRO A 431 -23.80 -6.33 -18.51
C PRO A 431 -24.91 -6.40 -19.57
N LEU A 432 -26.10 -5.95 -19.20
CA LEU A 432 -27.24 -5.94 -20.12
C LEU A 432 -27.14 -4.72 -21.07
N PHE A 433 -26.80 -4.99 -22.33
CA PHE A 433 -26.89 -4.03 -23.43
C PHE A 433 -28.12 -4.27 -24.30
N ASP A 434 -28.65 -3.20 -24.90
CA ASP A 434 -29.66 -3.26 -25.95
C ASP A 434 -29.06 -3.64 -27.32
N SER A 435 -29.89 -3.61 -28.37
CA SER A 435 -29.46 -3.94 -29.74
C SER A 435 -28.41 -3.00 -30.32
N ASP A 436 -28.30 -1.78 -29.79
CA ASP A 436 -27.35 -0.76 -30.24
C ASP A 436 -26.05 -0.79 -29.40
N GLY A 437 -25.95 -1.72 -28.43
CA GLY A 437 -24.81 -1.85 -27.53
C GLY A 437 -24.80 -0.79 -26.43
N LEU A 438 -25.96 -0.21 -26.09
CA LEU A 438 -26.12 0.80 -25.05
C LEU A 438 -26.82 0.20 -23.83
N PHE A 439 -26.63 0.83 -22.66
CA PHE A 439 -27.38 0.46 -21.46
C PHE A 439 -28.86 0.83 -21.64
N ASP A 440 -29.75 0.00 -21.08
CA ASP A 440 -31.20 0.24 -21.14
C ASP A 440 -31.58 1.65 -20.65
N ALA A 441 -32.26 2.40 -21.52
CA ALA A 441 -32.55 3.81 -21.27
C ALA A 441 -33.45 4.05 -20.04
N ALA A 442 -34.39 3.14 -19.78
CA ALA A 442 -35.29 3.26 -18.62
C ALA A 442 -34.54 3.01 -17.31
N LEU A 443 -33.62 2.04 -17.29
CA LEU A 443 -32.72 1.78 -16.18
C LEU A 443 -31.80 2.99 -15.91
N VAL A 444 -31.15 3.50 -16.96
CA VAL A 444 -30.23 4.66 -16.85
C VAL A 444 -30.96 5.86 -16.23
N GLU A 445 -32.17 6.17 -16.68
CA GLU A 445 -32.92 7.32 -16.16
C GLU A 445 -33.43 7.10 -14.73
N SER A 446 -33.80 5.86 -14.39
CA SER A 446 -34.13 5.49 -13.00
C SER A 446 -32.95 5.72 -12.06
N GLU A 447 -31.75 5.26 -12.44
CA GLU A 447 -30.54 5.45 -11.64
C GLU A 447 -30.11 6.92 -11.58
N ARG A 448 -30.23 7.64 -12.69
CA ARG A 448 -29.94 9.08 -12.73
C ARG A 448 -30.81 9.87 -11.76
N THR A 449 -32.09 9.55 -11.71
CA THR A 449 -33.04 10.21 -10.80
C THR A 449 -32.68 9.93 -9.33
N GLY A 450 -32.37 8.67 -9.00
CA GLY A 450 -31.93 8.28 -7.65
C GLY A 450 -30.64 9.00 -7.25
N TYR A 451 -29.65 9.02 -8.13
CA TYR A 451 -28.37 9.69 -7.94
C TYR A 451 -28.52 11.21 -7.75
N LEU A 452 -29.36 11.89 -8.56
CA LEU A 452 -29.69 13.31 -8.38
C LEU A 452 -30.33 13.59 -7.01
N SER A 453 -31.22 12.72 -6.55
CA SER A 453 -31.85 12.87 -5.24
C SER A 453 -30.82 12.74 -4.11
N GLU A 454 -29.88 11.82 -4.24
CA GLU A 454 -28.82 11.61 -3.26
C GLU A 454 -27.85 12.80 -3.18
N LEU A 455 -27.41 13.32 -4.34
CA LEU A 455 -26.56 14.52 -4.40
C LEU A 455 -27.24 15.74 -3.77
N ARG A 456 -28.53 15.95 -4.06
CA ARG A 456 -29.30 17.03 -3.42
C ARG A 456 -29.43 16.83 -1.91
N GLY A 457 -29.60 15.58 -1.47
CA GLY A 457 -29.60 15.23 -0.05
C GLY A 457 -28.29 15.64 0.63
N ARG A 458 -27.14 15.26 0.05
CA ARG A 458 -25.80 15.62 0.57
C ARG A 458 -25.57 17.13 0.55
N TRP A 459 -26.02 17.83 -0.50
CA TRP A 459 -25.90 19.29 -0.60
C TRP A 459 -26.73 20.06 0.45
N ASN A 460 -27.81 19.44 0.93
CA ASN A 460 -28.68 19.99 1.96
C ASN A 460 -28.21 19.61 3.39
N ASP A 461 -27.36 18.60 3.53
CA ASP A 461 -26.66 18.30 4.78
C ASP A 461 -25.59 19.38 5.01
N ARG A 462 -25.84 20.24 6.01
CA ARG A 462 -25.01 21.42 6.28
C ARG A 462 -23.61 21.05 6.81
N GLU A 463 -23.52 19.98 7.60
CA GLU A 463 -22.23 19.51 8.13
C GLU A 463 -21.37 18.98 6.99
N LYS A 464 -21.96 18.06 6.22
CA LYS A 464 -21.29 17.43 5.10
C LYS A 464 -20.90 18.44 4.03
N TYR A 465 -21.79 19.35 3.67
CA TYR A 465 -21.50 20.45 2.74
C TYR A 465 -20.30 21.27 3.20
N THR A 466 -20.28 21.68 4.47
CA THR A 466 -19.19 22.52 4.99
C THR A 466 -17.86 21.77 4.95
N TYR A 467 -17.86 20.48 5.30
CA TYR A 467 -16.68 19.65 5.25
C TYR A 467 -16.19 19.46 3.81
N ASP A 468 -17.04 18.95 2.93
CA ASP A 468 -16.67 18.60 1.55
C ASP A 468 -16.24 19.86 0.77
N GLN A 469 -16.98 20.97 0.89
CA GLN A 469 -16.63 22.22 0.21
C GLN A 469 -15.43 22.93 0.82
N GLY A 470 -15.23 22.83 2.13
CA GLY A 470 -14.03 23.37 2.77
C GLY A 470 -12.77 22.64 2.33
N VAL A 471 -12.83 21.31 2.19
CA VAL A 471 -11.73 20.50 1.64
C VAL A 471 -11.52 20.82 0.16
N ALA A 472 -12.60 20.87 -0.64
CA ALA A 472 -12.52 21.21 -2.06
C ALA A 472 -11.95 22.62 -2.28
N TRP A 473 -12.30 23.59 -1.43
CA TRP A 473 -11.74 24.94 -1.45
C TRP A 473 -10.24 24.94 -1.14
N TYR A 474 -9.82 24.21 -0.11
CA TYR A 474 -8.39 24.07 0.22
C TYR A 474 -7.60 23.50 -0.97
N LEU A 475 -8.19 22.53 -1.67
CA LEU A 475 -7.59 21.77 -2.76
C LEU A 475 -7.95 22.28 -4.16
N GLU A 476 -8.49 23.49 -4.27
CA GLU A 476 -8.99 24.02 -5.54
C GLU A 476 -7.91 24.00 -6.63
N GLY A 477 -8.27 23.55 -7.83
CA GLY A 477 -7.35 23.43 -8.96
C GLY A 477 -6.46 22.19 -8.94
N THR A 478 -6.56 21.34 -7.91
CA THR A 478 -5.88 20.05 -7.83
C THR A 478 -6.85 18.89 -8.07
N PRO A 479 -6.38 17.75 -8.62
CA PRO A 479 -7.20 16.53 -8.70
C PRO A 479 -7.73 16.08 -7.33
N HIS A 480 -6.93 16.24 -6.27
CA HIS A 480 -7.32 15.88 -4.90
C HIS A 480 -8.55 16.64 -4.40
N GLY A 481 -8.83 17.83 -4.94
CA GLY A 481 -9.98 18.66 -4.58
C GLY A 481 -11.28 18.29 -5.30
N VAL A 482 -11.24 17.39 -6.28
CA VAL A 482 -12.44 16.96 -7.01
C VAL A 482 -13.36 16.16 -6.09
N ASP A 483 -14.64 16.51 -6.07
CA ASP A 483 -15.66 15.77 -5.34
C ASP A 483 -15.89 14.39 -5.99
N THR A 484 -15.75 13.34 -5.18
CA THR A 484 -15.95 11.96 -5.62
C THR A 484 -17.40 11.64 -5.88
N ASP A 485 -18.33 12.33 -5.24
CA ASP A 485 -19.76 12.10 -5.45
C ASP A 485 -20.20 12.59 -6.83
N GLY A 486 -19.39 13.44 -7.49
CA GLY A 486 -19.67 14.03 -8.79
C GLY A 486 -20.44 15.36 -8.71
N ALA A 487 -20.54 16.04 -9.85
CA ALA A 487 -21.16 17.36 -9.94
C ALA A 487 -22.64 17.29 -10.35
N LEU A 488 -23.50 17.98 -9.59
CA LEU A 488 -24.97 17.98 -9.79
C LEU A 488 -25.36 18.44 -11.21
N GLU A 489 -24.68 19.44 -11.73
CA GLU A 489 -24.88 20.01 -13.07
C GLU A 489 -24.41 19.09 -14.20
N LEU A 490 -23.49 18.16 -13.93
CA LEU A 490 -23.00 17.21 -14.92
C LEU A 490 -23.90 15.98 -15.03
N VAL A 491 -24.64 15.63 -13.97
CA VAL A 491 -25.44 14.40 -13.95
C VAL A 491 -26.43 14.35 -15.09
N SER A 492 -27.13 15.45 -15.44
CA SER A 492 -28.10 15.45 -16.54
C SER A 492 -27.45 15.42 -17.94
N LEU A 493 -26.13 15.64 -18.03
CA LEU A 493 -25.39 15.71 -19.29
C LEU A 493 -24.72 14.39 -19.67
N VAL A 494 -24.73 13.38 -18.80
CA VAL A 494 -24.13 12.07 -19.07
C VAL A 494 -25.00 11.30 -20.07
N SER A 495 -24.46 10.99 -21.25
CA SER A 495 -25.17 10.24 -22.30
C SER A 495 -25.02 8.72 -22.15
N ALA A 496 -25.84 7.96 -22.88
CA ALA A 496 -25.75 6.49 -22.89
C ALA A 496 -24.45 6.00 -23.54
N GLU A 497 -23.99 6.67 -24.60
CA GLU A 497 -22.72 6.37 -25.27
C GLU A 497 -21.54 6.63 -24.35
N GLU A 498 -21.57 7.71 -23.57
CA GLU A 498 -20.52 8.01 -22.59
C GLU A 498 -20.43 6.93 -21.51
N LEU A 499 -21.57 6.41 -21.02
CA LEU A 499 -21.59 5.29 -20.09
C LEU A 499 -20.98 4.02 -20.69
N ARG A 500 -21.33 3.70 -21.95
CA ARG A 500 -20.74 2.56 -22.69
C ARG A 500 -19.22 2.72 -22.85
N ASP A 501 -18.77 3.89 -23.27
CA ASP A 501 -17.35 4.16 -23.50
C ASP A 501 -16.56 4.15 -22.19
N ALA A 502 -17.15 4.68 -21.12
CA ALA A 502 -16.60 4.60 -19.76
C ALA A 502 -16.49 3.15 -19.29
N TYR A 503 -17.50 2.30 -19.53
CA TYR A 503 -17.45 0.87 -19.21
C TYR A 503 -16.32 0.15 -19.96
N HIS A 504 -16.17 0.37 -21.27
CA HIS A 504 -15.08 -0.24 -22.03
C HIS A 504 -13.71 0.25 -21.57
N THR A 505 -13.59 1.54 -21.25
CA THR A 505 -12.36 2.13 -20.71
C THR A 505 -12.01 1.55 -19.34
N LEU A 506 -13.00 1.40 -18.47
CA LEU A 506 -12.89 0.78 -17.14
C LEU A 506 -12.29 -0.62 -17.26
N LEU A 507 -12.84 -1.45 -18.14
CA LEU A 507 -12.36 -2.82 -18.31
C LEU A 507 -10.99 -2.92 -18.99
N ALA A 508 -10.70 -2.09 -19.99
CA ALA A 508 -9.48 -2.23 -20.80
C ALA A 508 -8.24 -1.52 -20.21
N SER A 509 -8.45 -0.39 -19.53
CA SER A 509 -7.36 0.56 -19.20
C SER A 509 -7.18 0.82 -17.71
N ALA A 510 -8.24 0.75 -16.90
CA ALA A 510 -8.14 1.03 -15.47
C ALA A 510 -7.20 0.04 -14.76
N SER A 511 -6.47 0.54 -13.76
CA SER A 511 -5.72 -0.34 -12.86
C SER A 511 -6.71 -1.14 -12.03
N VAL A 512 -6.48 -2.45 -11.89
CA VAL A 512 -7.38 -3.34 -11.14
C VAL A 512 -6.62 -4.08 -10.06
N THR A 513 -7.19 -4.11 -8.86
CA THR A 513 -6.73 -4.97 -7.76
C THR A 513 -7.89 -5.83 -7.31
N VAL A 514 -7.62 -7.12 -7.10
CA VAL A 514 -8.59 -8.06 -6.53
C VAL A 514 -8.13 -8.44 -5.13
N VAL A 515 -9.03 -8.33 -4.17
CA VAL A 515 -8.80 -8.75 -2.78
C VAL A 515 -9.95 -9.67 -2.39
N ALA A 516 -9.63 -10.87 -1.94
CA ALA A 516 -10.63 -11.82 -1.45
C ALA A 516 -10.26 -12.33 -0.06
N GLY A 517 -11.26 -12.69 0.75
CA GLY A 517 -11.03 -13.26 2.07
C GLY A 517 -12.10 -14.25 2.48
N GLY A 518 -11.74 -15.16 3.39
CA GLY A 518 -12.61 -16.22 3.90
C GLY A 518 -12.10 -17.62 3.55
N ASP A 519 -13.03 -18.57 3.37
CA ASP A 519 -12.71 -19.96 3.06
C ASP A 519 -12.42 -20.15 1.56
N ILE A 520 -11.25 -19.63 1.16
CA ILE A 520 -10.78 -19.57 -0.22
C ILE A 520 -9.54 -20.47 -0.34
N GLY A 521 -9.74 -21.67 -0.88
CA GLY A 521 -8.74 -22.70 -1.10
C GLY A 521 -7.97 -22.52 -2.42
N ILE A 522 -7.25 -23.55 -2.84
CA ILE A 522 -6.50 -23.52 -4.12
C ILE A 522 -7.45 -23.52 -5.33
N VAL A 523 -8.56 -24.24 -5.26
CA VAL A 523 -9.54 -24.36 -6.36
C VAL A 523 -10.17 -23.00 -6.64
N GLU A 524 -10.63 -22.30 -5.60
CA GLU A 524 -11.24 -20.98 -5.71
C GLU A 524 -10.22 -19.93 -6.18
N ARG A 525 -8.96 -20.02 -5.73
CA ARG A 525 -7.88 -19.15 -6.21
C ARG A 525 -7.61 -19.31 -7.69
N GLN A 526 -7.54 -20.55 -8.18
CA GLN A 526 -7.36 -20.83 -9.61
C GLN A 526 -8.57 -20.36 -10.42
N TRP A 527 -9.78 -20.60 -9.92
CA TRP A 527 -11.00 -20.11 -10.54
C TRP A 527 -11.02 -18.58 -10.65
N LEU A 528 -10.72 -17.85 -9.57
CA LEU A 528 -10.61 -16.39 -9.56
C LEU A 528 -9.58 -15.90 -10.57
N ALA A 529 -8.39 -16.50 -10.60
CA ALA A 529 -7.33 -16.14 -11.53
C ALA A 529 -7.75 -16.35 -13.00
N ASN A 530 -8.41 -17.47 -13.30
CA ASN A 530 -8.93 -17.76 -14.64
C ASN A 530 -10.03 -16.77 -15.06
N ARG A 531 -10.92 -16.39 -14.14
CA ARG A 531 -11.96 -15.37 -14.40
C ARG A 531 -11.36 -13.99 -14.59
N MET A 532 -10.32 -13.63 -13.84
CA MET A 532 -9.61 -12.36 -14.07
C MET A 532 -8.80 -12.36 -15.37
N ALA A 533 -8.33 -13.53 -15.82
CA ALA A 533 -7.65 -13.70 -17.11
C ALA A 533 -8.54 -13.34 -18.30
N SER A 534 -9.86 -13.49 -18.18
CA SER A 534 -10.80 -13.16 -19.26
C SER A 534 -11.08 -11.67 -19.40
N LEU A 535 -10.62 -10.83 -18.45
CA LEU A 535 -10.75 -9.39 -18.59
C LEU A 535 -9.81 -8.86 -19.69
N PRO A 536 -10.27 -7.94 -20.57
CA PRO A 536 -9.43 -7.33 -21.60
C PRO A 536 -8.16 -6.70 -21.01
N SER A 537 -7.02 -6.76 -21.70
CA SER A 537 -5.72 -6.36 -21.12
C SER A 537 -4.84 -5.46 -21.99
N SER A 538 -5.35 -4.99 -23.14
CA SER A 538 -4.53 -4.34 -24.18
C SER A 538 -3.78 -3.07 -23.73
N GLN A 539 -4.34 -2.27 -22.81
CA GLN A 539 -3.72 -1.02 -22.32
C GLN A 539 -3.78 -0.85 -20.79
N ARG A 540 -3.90 -1.94 -20.03
CA ARG A 540 -4.11 -1.85 -18.57
C ARG A 540 -2.96 -1.11 -17.86
N ALA A 541 -3.32 -0.09 -17.08
CA ALA A 541 -2.41 0.65 -16.22
C ALA A 541 -1.78 -0.26 -15.14
N LEU A 542 -0.62 0.15 -14.64
CA LEU A 542 0.03 -0.54 -13.52
C LEU A 542 -0.75 -0.32 -12.22
N PRO A 543 -0.68 -1.25 -11.25
CA PRO A 543 -1.19 -1.04 -9.90
C PRO A 543 -0.62 0.25 -9.28
N PRO A 544 -1.37 0.92 -8.37
CA PRO A 544 -0.87 2.09 -7.67
C PRO A 544 0.48 1.80 -7.00
N MET A 545 1.40 2.75 -7.12
CA MET A 545 2.75 2.66 -6.58
C MET A 545 2.92 3.75 -5.51
N PRO A 546 3.06 3.39 -4.23
CA PRO A 546 3.19 4.35 -3.14
C PRO A 546 4.36 5.32 -3.37
N GLY A 547 4.12 6.62 -3.20
CA GLY A 547 5.10 7.67 -3.51
C GLY A 547 5.07 8.16 -4.95
N VAL A 548 4.25 7.54 -5.81
CA VAL A 548 4.04 7.94 -7.20
C VAL A 548 2.55 8.10 -7.51
N SER A 549 1.75 7.12 -7.08
CA SER A 549 0.30 7.09 -7.26
C SER A 549 -0.35 6.45 -6.01
N PRO A 550 -1.20 7.17 -5.26
CA PRO A 550 -1.69 8.53 -5.56
C PRO A 550 -0.57 9.59 -5.62
N ALA A 551 -0.70 10.55 -6.54
CA ALA A 551 0.29 11.58 -6.73
C ALA A 551 0.37 12.50 -5.49
N PRO A 552 1.55 13.09 -5.23
CA PRO A 552 1.69 14.14 -4.23
C PRO A 552 0.69 15.27 -4.47
N CYS A 553 0.05 15.73 -3.41
CA CYS A 553 -0.70 16.99 -3.46
C CYS A 553 0.28 18.15 -3.23
N PRO A 554 0.44 19.09 -4.16
CA PRO A 554 1.20 20.31 -3.91
C PRO A 554 0.56 21.06 -2.73
N LEU A 555 1.36 21.50 -1.75
CA LEU A 555 0.86 22.33 -0.67
C LEU A 555 0.49 23.72 -1.20
N ALA A 556 -0.67 24.23 -0.79
CA ALA A 556 -1.05 25.61 -1.09
C ALA A 556 -0.07 26.57 -0.38
N PRO A 557 0.66 27.44 -1.11
CA PRO A 557 1.78 28.20 -0.55
C PRO A 557 1.34 29.34 0.39
N THR A 558 0.05 29.67 0.42
CA THR A 558 -0.49 30.80 1.19
C THR A 558 -1.76 30.39 1.91
N MET A 559 -1.91 30.85 3.15
CA MET A 559 -3.16 30.70 3.91
C MET A 559 -4.35 31.23 3.12
N ARG A 560 -5.43 30.46 3.05
CA ARG A 560 -6.68 30.83 2.36
C ARG A 560 -7.81 30.93 3.36
N THR A 561 -8.63 31.97 3.24
CA THR A 561 -9.85 32.12 4.04
C THR A 561 -11.03 32.37 3.12
N LYS A 562 -12.16 31.72 3.39
CA LYS A 562 -13.43 31.96 2.69
C LYS A 562 -14.56 31.93 3.70
N ARG A 563 -15.43 32.94 3.64
CA ARG A 563 -16.71 32.97 4.36
C ARG A 563 -17.85 32.94 3.36
N GLU A 564 -18.83 32.06 3.57
CA GLU A 564 -20.00 31.89 2.73
C GLU A 564 -21.27 32.11 3.54
N HIS A 565 -22.24 32.81 2.97
CA HIS A 565 -23.56 32.94 3.59
C HIS A 565 -24.48 31.80 3.14
N ARG A 566 -25.13 31.15 4.10
CA ARG A 566 -26.23 30.22 3.85
C ARG A 566 -27.29 30.30 4.95
N PRO A 567 -28.58 30.07 4.62
CA PRO A 567 -29.65 30.07 5.61
C PRO A 567 -29.54 28.87 6.55
N MET A 568 -28.97 29.09 7.74
CA MET A 568 -28.83 28.11 8.81
C MET A 568 -28.92 28.75 10.20
N GLU A 569 -29.00 27.95 11.26
CA GLU A 569 -29.10 28.46 12.64
C GLU A 569 -27.73 28.58 13.34
N GLN A 570 -26.75 27.82 12.86
CA GLN A 570 -25.42 27.69 13.46
C GLN A 570 -24.38 27.99 12.39
N ALA A 571 -23.37 28.75 12.74
CA ALA A 571 -22.16 28.86 11.92
C ALA A 571 -21.39 27.54 11.96
N ARG A 572 -20.72 27.22 10.86
CA ARG A 572 -19.85 26.05 10.76
C ARG A 572 -18.52 26.46 10.19
N LEU A 573 -17.45 25.83 10.66
CA LEU A 573 -16.12 26.03 10.09
C LEU A 573 -15.46 24.71 9.74
N LEU A 574 -14.59 24.78 8.74
CA LEU A 574 -13.57 23.79 8.45
C LEU A 574 -12.21 24.49 8.41
N ALA A 575 -11.34 24.13 9.34
CA ALA A 575 -9.95 24.57 9.38
C ALA A 575 -9.04 23.43 8.92
N VAL A 576 -8.09 23.71 8.03
CA VAL A 576 -7.11 22.72 7.57
C VAL A 576 -5.71 23.15 8.00
N PHE A 577 -5.07 22.29 8.78
CA PHE A 577 -3.66 22.40 9.17
C PHE A 577 -2.82 21.51 8.27
N SER A 578 -1.87 22.07 7.53
CA SER A 578 -0.98 21.31 6.64
C SER A 578 0.42 21.18 7.24
N GLY A 579 1.18 20.18 6.81
CA GLY A 579 2.56 19.94 7.26
C GLY A 579 2.84 18.53 7.79
N LEU A 580 1.88 17.60 7.67
CA LEU A 580 2.15 16.19 7.96
C LEU A 580 3.05 15.59 6.88
N PRO A 581 3.87 14.57 7.23
CA PRO A 581 4.68 13.86 6.26
C PRO A 581 3.82 13.09 5.24
N PRO A 582 4.43 12.59 4.15
CA PRO A 582 3.72 11.88 3.09
C PRO A 582 2.90 10.69 3.60
N TYR A 583 1.81 10.34 2.91
CA TYR A 583 0.86 9.29 3.32
C TYR A 583 1.46 7.89 3.53
N PHE A 584 2.61 7.59 2.91
CA PHE A 584 3.34 6.34 3.04
C PHE A 584 4.50 6.42 4.06
N SER A 585 4.58 7.50 4.85
CA SER A 585 5.66 7.72 5.84
C SER A 585 5.62 6.73 6.99
N GLY A 586 6.74 6.71 7.74
CA GLY A 586 6.98 5.98 8.99
C GLY A 586 5.80 6.00 9.96
N ASP A 587 5.08 7.12 9.94
CA ASP A 587 4.47 7.69 11.13
C ASP A 587 2.97 7.45 11.18
N GLY A 588 2.40 6.63 10.30
CA GLY A 588 0.95 6.42 10.23
C GLY A 588 0.31 6.04 11.58
N MET A 589 1.01 5.27 12.42
CA MET A 589 0.52 4.94 13.77
C MET A 589 0.60 6.14 14.73
N VAL A 590 1.68 6.92 14.64
CA VAL A 590 1.84 8.19 15.39
C VAL A 590 0.75 9.17 15.00
N MET A 591 0.43 9.27 13.70
CA MET A 591 -0.64 10.11 13.18
C MET A 591 -2.02 9.71 13.71
N ASN A 592 -2.33 8.40 13.77
CA ASN A 592 -3.58 7.90 14.35
C ASN A 592 -3.71 8.30 15.83
N VAL A 593 -2.65 8.12 16.62
CA VAL A 593 -2.62 8.52 18.04
C VAL A 593 -2.75 10.04 18.18
N MET A 594 -2.03 10.83 17.36
CA MET A 594 -2.14 12.28 17.38
C MET A 594 -3.56 12.76 17.05
N ASN A 595 -4.21 12.19 16.02
CA ASN A 595 -5.59 12.55 15.69
C ASN A 595 -6.56 12.20 16.83
N SER A 596 -6.41 11.01 17.44
CA SER A 596 -7.16 10.58 18.62
C SER A 596 -7.01 11.58 19.78
N MET A 597 -5.79 12.04 20.07
CA MET A 597 -5.53 13.06 21.10
C MET A 597 -6.11 14.43 20.74
N PHE A 598 -6.07 14.83 19.46
CA PHE A 598 -6.45 16.17 19.05
C PHE A 598 -7.97 16.34 18.99
N GLY A 599 -8.67 15.56 18.17
CA GLY A 599 -10.10 15.72 17.93
C GLY A 599 -10.82 14.47 17.43
N GLY A 600 -10.15 13.32 17.39
CA GLY A 600 -10.68 12.08 16.82
C GLY A 600 -11.62 11.31 17.73
N ASP A 601 -11.59 11.59 19.04
CA ASP A 601 -12.35 10.85 20.06
C ASP A 601 -13.03 11.77 21.08
N ALA A 602 -13.94 11.22 21.88
CA ALA A 602 -14.71 11.96 22.90
C ALA A 602 -13.87 12.46 24.09
N HIS A 603 -12.64 11.97 24.25
CA HIS A 603 -11.69 12.41 25.29
C HIS A 603 -10.55 13.28 24.74
N SER A 604 -10.73 13.79 23.52
CA SER A 604 -9.73 14.59 22.82
C SER A 604 -9.67 16.05 23.31
N LEU A 605 -8.56 16.73 23.03
CA LEU A 605 -8.35 18.14 23.40
C LEU A 605 -9.44 19.04 22.86
N LEU A 606 -9.84 18.89 21.60
CA LEU A 606 -10.88 19.70 20.98
C LEU A 606 -12.24 19.46 21.61
N PHE A 607 -12.59 18.20 21.89
CA PHE A 607 -13.85 17.86 22.56
C PHE A 607 -13.89 18.48 23.97
N GLU A 608 -12.81 18.34 24.74
CA GLU A 608 -12.78 18.85 26.11
C GLU A 608 -12.71 20.38 26.17
N SER A 609 -11.85 21.03 25.38
CA SER A 609 -11.61 22.48 25.45
C SER A 609 -12.69 23.30 24.75
N VAL A 610 -13.01 22.97 23.50
CA VAL A 610 -13.92 23.76 22.66
C VAL A 610 -15.38 23.48 23.02
N ARG A 611 -15.74 22.21 23.22
CA ARG A 611 -17.13 21.80 23.47
C ARG A 611 -17.47 21.76 24.96
N GLU A 612 -16.73 21.04 25.79
CA GLU A 612 -17.11 20.83 27.20
C GLU A 612 -16.78 22.03 28.11
N LYS A 613 -15.52 22.51 28.11
CA LYS A 613 -15.07 23.57 29.02
C LYS A 613 -15.57 24.95 28.63
N GLN A 614 -15.42 25.31 27.35
CA GLN A 614 -15.75 26.66 26.88
C GLN A 614 -17.15 26.75 26.24
N SER A 615 -17.83 25.63 25.98
CA SER A 615 -19.18 25.59 25.37
C SER A 615 -19.30 26.38 24.05
N LEU A 616 -18.21 26.47 23.28
CA LEU A 616 -18.16 27.26 22.04
C LEU A 616 -18.81 26.52 20.88
N ALA A 617 -18.64 25.19 20.81
CA ALA A 617 -19.14 24.37 19.71
C ALA A 617 -20.05 23.24 20.21
N TYR A 618 -21.11 22.97 19.44
CA TYR A 618 -22.02 21.84 19.67
C TYR A 618 -21.41 20.52 19.18
N SER A 619 -20.69 20.58 18.05
CA SER A 619 -19.91 19.48 17.50
C SER A 619 -18.53 19.99 17.09
N VAL A 620 -17.51 19.21 17.39
CA VAL A 620 -16.12 19.48 17.01
C VAL A 620 -15.41 18.14 16.86
N PHE A 621 -14.66 17.97 15.77
CA PHE A 621 -13.83 16.78 15.56
C PHE A 621 -12.69 17.08 14.60
N SER A 622 -11.68 16.21 14.61
CA SER A 622 -10.58 16.24 13.66
C SER A 622 -10.51 14.96 12.83
N SER A 623 -10.02 15.11 11.60
CA SER A 623 -9.77 14.01 10.69
C SER A 623 -8.51 14.26 9.88
N MET A 624 -7.85 13.19 9.43
CA MET A 624 -6.63 13.31 8.66
C MET A 624 -6.91 13.35 7.16
N LEU A 625 -6.41 14.37 6.48
CA LEU A 625 -6.33 14.44 5.03
C LEU A 625 -5.09 13.66 4.56
N ARG A 626 -5.16 12.33 4.65
CA ARG A 626 -4.04 11.39 4.49
C ARG A 626 -3.16 11.70 3.27
N TYR A 627 -3.75 11.80 2.08
CA TYR A 627 -3.01 11.99 0.81
C TYR A 627 -2.50 13.42 0.60
N VAL A 628 -2.93 14.35 1.43
CA VAL A 628 -2.60 15.78 1.35
C VAL A 628 -1.60 16.20 2.42
N GLY A 629 -1.34 15.35 3.42
CA GLY A 629 -0.42 15.68 4.51
C GLY A 629 -0.99 16.78 5.43
N GLY A 630 -2.27 16.67 5.79
CA GLY A 630 -2.90 17.64 6.69
C GLY A 630 -3.94 17.06 7.65
N VAL A 631 -4.40 17.88 8.58
CA VAL A 631 -5.48 17.62 9.53
C VAL A 631 -6.60 18.61 9.27
N ALA A 632 -7.81 18.13 9.03
CA ALA A 632 -9.02 18.93 8.95
C ALA A 632 -9.72 18.92 10.30
N VAL A 633 -10.10 20.11 10.78
CA VAL A 633 -10.90 20.32 11.99
C VAL A 633 -12.23 20.90 11.56
N TYR A 634 -13.31 20.21 11.91
CA TYR A 634 -14.66 20.70 11.73
C TYR A 634 -15.22 21.14 13.07
N ALA A 635 -15.99 22.24 13.08
CA ALA A 635 -16.76 22.64 14.24
C ALA A 635 -18.06 23.38 13.86
N GLY A 636 -19.15 23.10 14.60
CA GLY A 636 -20.44 23.78 14.49
C GLY A 636 -20.77 24.57 15.76
N MET A 637 -21.10 25.86 15.63
CA MET A 637 -21.17 26.81 16.75
C MET A 637 -22.14 27.98 16.49
N ALA A 638 -22.30 28.88 17.46
CA ALA A 638 -22.98 30.15 17.20
C ALA A 638 -22.07 31.12 16.43
N PRO A 639 -22.61 32.01 15.57
CA PRO A 639 -21.81 32.88 14.69
C PRO A 639 -20.79 33.76 15.43
N ARG A 640 -21.17 34.29 16.60
CA ARG A 640 -20.30 35.12 17.45
C ARG A 640 -19.09 34.38 18.02
N ASP A 641 -19.13 33.05 18.08
CA ASP A 641 -18.12 32.23 18.77
C ASP A 641 -17.03 31.72 17.80
N VAL A 642 -17.13 32.02 16.50
CA VAL A 642 -16.22 31.53 15.45
C VAL A 642 -14.76 31.92 15.69
N GLU A 643 -14.51 33.19 16.04
CA GLU A 643 -13.14 33.68 16.28
C GLU A 643 -12.53 33.03 17.52
N GLN A 644 -13.28 33.00 18.63
CA GLN A 644 -12.84 32.39 19.87
C GLN A 644 -12.60 30.88 19.71
N ALA A 645 -13.44 30.18 18.95
CA ALA A 645 -13.25 28.75 18.69
C ALA A 645 -11.97 28.49 17.89
N MET A 646 -11.67 29.34 16.89
CA MET A 646 -10.43 29.23 16.11
C MET A 646 -9.17 29.51 16.92
N GLU A 647 -9.23 30.48 17.84
CA GLU A 647 -8.16 30.72 18.80
C GLU A 647 -7.93 29.48 19.67
N THR A 648 -8.98 28.94 20.29
CA THR A 648 -8.88 27.74 21.13
C THR A 648 -8.37 26.51 20.35
N ILE A 649 -8.83 26.29 19.12
CA ILE A 649 -8.34 25.20 18.25
C ILE A 649 -6.84 25.34 18.00
N SER A 650 -6.38 26.56 17.70
CA SER A 650 -4.97 26.85 17.44
C SER A 650 -4.12 26.64 18.69
N GLU A 651 -4.61 27.09 19.85
CA GLU A 651 -3.96 26.84 21.15
C GLU A 651 -3.81 25.34 21.45
N GLN A 652 -4.82 24.52 21.14
CA GLN A 652 -4.74 23.08 21.35
C GLN A 652 -3.74 22.41 20.40
N MET A 653 -3.61 22.91 19.16
CA MET A 653 -2.57 22.44 18.24
C MET A 653 -1.17 22.81 18.76
N ASP A 654 -1.00 24.03 19.26
CA ASP A 654 0.26 24.48 19.86
C ASP A 654 0.60 23.70 21.13
N LEU A 655 -0.40 23.29 21.92
CA LEU A 655 -0.22 22.42 23.07
C LEU A 655 0.40 21.08 22.66
N LEU A 656 -0.17 20.42 21.63
CA LEU A 656 0.38 19.18 21.06
C LEU A 656 1.80 19.38 20.54
N ALA A 657 2.03 20.42 19.74
CA ALA A 657 3.34 20.74 19.18
C ALA A 657 4.40 21.02 20.26
N SER A 658 4.00 21.63 21.38
CA SER A 658 4.90 21.90 22.51
C SER A 658 5.23 20.65 23.36
N GLY A 659 4.45 19.56 23.21
CA GLY A 659 4.59 18.35 24.03
C GLY A 659 4.17 18.51 25.49
N ARG A 660 3.48 19.61 25.84
CA ARG A 660 3.08 19.95 27.24
C ARG A 660 1.67 19.47 27.58
N PHE A 661 1.31 18.25 27.18
CA PHE A 661 0.02 17.65 27.49
C PHE A 661 0.13 16.62 28.62
N GLU A 662 -1.00 16.33 29.27
CA GLU A 662 -1.07 15.33 30.34
C GLU A 662 -0.81 13.91 29.81
N SER A 663 -0.15 13.06 30.60
CA SER A 663 0.11 11.67 30.20
C SER A 663 -1.17 10.87 29.96
N ALA A 664 -2.23 11.16 30.72
CA ALA A 664 -3.52 10.49 30.59
C ALA A 664 -4.15 10.66 29.20
N LEU A 665 -3.97 11.83 28.57
CA LEU A 665 -4.45 12.07 27.20
C LEU A 665 -3.79 11.11 26.20
N PHE A 666 -2.47 10.96 26.31
CA PHE A 666 -1.68 10.06 25.47
C PHE A 666 -2.05 8.59 25.71
N ASP A 667 -2.12 8.16 26.97
CA ASP A 667 -2.42 6.78 27.35
C ASP A 667 -3.83 6.35 26.89
N ASN A 668 -4.80 7.25 27.01
CA ASN A 668 -6.17 7.02 26.53
C ASN A 668 -6.22 6.90 25.01
N ALA A 669 -5.51 7.77 24.28
CA ALA A 669 -5.44 7.72 22.83
C ALA A 669 -4.79 6.43 22.32
N VAL A 670 -3.68 6.00 22.92
CA VAL A 670 -3.04 4.71 22.61
C VAL A 670 -3.99 3.54 22.88
N THR A 671 -4.73 3.59 23.99
CA THR A 671 -5.73 2.57 24.33
C THR A 671 -6.88 2.51 23.31
N MET A 672 -7.34 3.68 22.84
CA MET A 672 -8.39 3.77 21.83
C MET A 672 -7.93 3.19 20.50
N VAL A 673 -6.76 3.61 20.01
CA VAL A 673 -6.19 3.09 18.75
C VAL A 673 -5.91 1.58 18.85
N ARG A 674 -5.43 1.09 19.99
CA ARG A 674 -5.25 -0.35 20.25
C ARG A 674 -6.59 -1.09 20.16
N THR A 675 -7.63 -0.55 20.78
CA THR A 675 -8.96 -1.15 20.77
C THR A 675 -9.50 -1.22 19.35
N GLN A 676 -9.37 -0.14 18.57
CA GLN A 676 -9.75 -0.12 17.16
C GLN A 676 -8.99 -1.16 16.34
N LEU A 677 -7.69 -1.37 16.57
CA LEU A 677 -6.93 -2.43 15.89
C LEU A 677 -7.42 -3.82 16.27
N LEU A 678 -7.66 -4.09 17.55
CA LEU A 678 -8.10 -5.41 18.01
C LEU A 678 -9.49 -5.77 17.47
N THR A 679 -10.42 -4.83 17.39
CA THR A 679 -11.76 -5.07 16.86
C THR A 679 -11.78 -5.37 15.36
N LEU A 680 -10.76 -4.93 14.60
CA LEU A 680 -10.62 -5.34 13.19
C LEU A 680 -10.51 -6.87 13.07
N SER A 681 -9.89 -7.54 14.03
CA SER A 681 -9.72 -8.99 14.00
C SER A 681 -11.04 -9.75 14.07
N ASP A 682 -12.12 -9.14 14.55
CA ASP A 682 -13.44 -9.76 14.68
C ASP A 682 -14.29 -9.66 13.40
N SER A 683 -13.81 -8.93 12.39
CA SER A 683 -14.53 -8.68 11.14
C SER A 683 -13.65 -8.97 9.92
N LEU A 684 -14.08 -9.90 9.07
CA LEU A 684 -13.41 -10.18 7.81
C LEU A 684 -13.33 -8.93 6.91
N ALA A 685 -14.43 -8.17 6.82
CA ALA A 685 -14.46 -6.91 6.08
C ALA A 685 -13.48 -5.88 6.67
N GLY A 686 -13.38 -5.79 8.00
CA GLY A 686 -12.42 -4.94 8.69
C GLY A 686 -10.96 -5.32 8.39
N LEU A 687 -10.63 -6.61 8.44
CA LEU A 687 -9.31 -7.12 8.07
C LEU A 687 -8.97 -6.82 6.61
N LEU A 688 -9.88 -7.12 5.67
CA LEU A 688 -9.65 -6.86 4.25
C LEU A 688 -9.47 -5.36 3.97
N GLY A 689 -10.27 -4.49 4.60
CA GLY A 689 -10.13 -3.04 4.50
C GLY A 689 -8.78 -2.55 5.01
N PHE A 690 -8.33 -3.04 6.17
CA PHE A 690 -7.02 -2.73 6.75
C PHE A 690 -5.87 -3.12 5.79
N TYR A 691 -5.90 -4.35 5.27
CA TYR A 691 -4.85 -4.82 4.37
C TYR A 691 -4.89 -4.15 3.00
N ALA A 692 -6.08 -3.90 2.44
CA ALA A 692 -6.23 -3.18 1.18
C ALA A 692 -5.65 -1.76 1.27
N ALA A 693 -5.93 -1.03 2.36
CA ALA A 693 -5.29 0.26 2.62
C ALA A 693 -3.77 0.13 2.75
N GLY A 694 -3.27 -0.93 3.38
CA GLY A 694 -1.84 -1.25 3.46
C GLY A 694 -1.18 -1.45 2.09
N LEU A 695 -1.88 -2.07 1.13
CA LEU A 695 -1.39 -2.23 -0.25
C LEU A 695 -1.23 -0.88 -0.95
N THR A 696 -2.24 -0.01 -0.91
CA THR A 696 -2.19 1.32 -1.53
C THR A 696 -1.11 2.22 -0.89
N ASN A 697 -0.97 2.17 0.44
CA ASN A 697 0.02 2.97 1.17
C ASN A 697 1.43 2.37 1.10
N GLY A 698 1.61 1.19 0.52
CA GLY A 698 2.91 0.51 0.42
C GLY A 698 3.39 -0.10 1.73
N ARG A 699 2.51 -0.22 2.71
CA ARG A 699 2.80 -0.68 4.06
C ARG A 699 1.81 -1.76 4.44
N LEU A 700 1.97 -2.92 3.81
CA LEU A 700 1.28 -4.12 4.25
C LEU A 700 1.95 -4.61 5.55
N PHE A 701 1.28 -4.39 6.67
CA PHE A 701 1.65 -4.90 7.99
C PHE A 701 0.66 -5.97 8.39
N GLN A 702 1.11 -6.99 9.12
CA GLN A 702 0.16 -7.83 9.85
C GLN A 702 -0.42 -7.03 11.01
N LEU A 703 -1.60 -7.44 11.50
CA LEU A 703 -2.21 -6.78 12.66
C LEU A 703 -1.28 -6.80 13.89
N SER A 704 -0.53 -7.90 14.07
CA SER A 704 0.51 -8.01 15.10
C SER A 704 1.58 -6.94 14.95
N ASP A 705 2.04 -6.67 13.73
CA ASP A 705 3.08 -5.67 13.46
C ASP A 705 2.56 -4.26 13.75
N ALA A 706 1.29 -3.99 13.42
CA ALA A 706 0.63 -2.72 13.74
C ALA A 706 0.54 -2.50 15.25
N LEU A 707 0.24 -3.54 16.03
CA LEU A 707 0.23 -3.46 17.50
C LEU A 707 1.63 -3.23 18.08
N ARG A 708 2.67 -3.84 17.50
CA ARG A 708 4.07 -3.59 17.88
C ARG A 708 4.47 -2.14 17.58
N LEU A 709 4.12 -1.64 16.39
CA LEU A 709 4.35 -0.22 16.02
C LEU A 709 3.62 0.75 16.93
N LEU A 710 2.41 0.42 17.38
CA LEU A 710 1.67 1.25 18.33
C LEU A 710 2.36 1.29 19.70
N ALA A 711 2.95 0.18 20.13
CA ALA A 711 3.68 0.11 21.40
C ALA A 711 4.96 0.98 21.41
N ASP A 712 5.54 1.26 20.23
CA ASP A 712 6.71 2.13 20.07
C ASP A 712 6.36 3.63 19.99
N VAL A 713 5.08 3.99 19.92
CA VAL A 713 4.68 5.41 19.87
C VAL A 713 5.02 6.06 21.21
N THR A 714 5.63 7.25 21.16
CA THR A 714 6.01 8.03 22.35
C THR A 714 5.42 9.44 22.27
N PRO A 715 5.27 10.15 23.40
CA PRO A 715 4.86 11.56 23.40
C PRO A 715 5.75 12.47 22.54
N ALA A 716 7.05 12.18 22.45
CA ALA A 716 7.99 12.92 21.62
C ALA A 716 7.73 12.74 20.11
N HIS A 717 7.22 11.58 19.69
CA HIS A 717 6.78 11.38 18.31
C HIS A 717 5.58 12.27 17.97
N ILE A 718 4.64 12.43 18.92
CA ILE A 718 3.45 13.28 18.75
C ILE A 718 3.84 14.75 18.57
N SER A 719 4.67 15.29 19.47
CA SER A 719 5.08 16.70 19.40
C SER A 719 5.86 16.99 18.12
N LYS A 720 6.78 16.10 17.73
CA LYS A 720 7.53 16.21 16.47
C LYS A 720 6.63 16.23 15.24
N LEU A 721 5.58 15.42 15.23
CA LEU A 721 4.61 15.36 14.13
C LEU A 721 3.72 16.61 14.07
N ALA A 722 3.37 17.18 15.23
CA ALA A 722 2.54 18.38 15.33
C ALA A 722 3.33 19.69 15.08
N MET A 723 4.63 19.72 15.37
CA MET A 723 5.51 20.89 15.17
C MET A 723 5.45 21.57 13.79
N PRO A 724 5.40 20.87 12.64
CA PRO A 724 5.29 21.50 11.33
C PRO A 724 3.86 21.93 10.96
N LEU A 725 2.84 21.53 11.70
CA LEU A 725 1.45 21.82 11.34
C LEU A 725 1.15 23.32 11.41
N ARG A 726 0.65 23.88 10.32
CA ARG A 726 0.25 25.30 10.22
C ARG A 726 -1.13 25.43 9.61
N LEU A 727 -1.95 26.33 10.16
CA LEU A 727 -3.24 26.66 9.58
C LEU A 727 -3.03 27.17 8.14
N SER A 728 -3.64 26.48 7.19
CA SER A 728 -3.46 26.70 5.75
C SER A 728 -4.77 27.06 5.05
N SER A 729 -5.91 26.62 5.58
CA SER A 729 -7.23 27.00 5.06
C SER A 729 -8.22 27.18 6.20
N LEU A 730 -9.08 28.20 6.08
CA LEU A 730 -10.25 28.39 6.93
C LEU A 730 -11.48 28.66 6.05
N PHE A 731 -12.43 27.73 6.07
CA PHE A 731 -13.71 27.85 5.38
C PHE A 731 -14.82 28.00 6.43
N VAL A 732 -15.58 29.08 6.38
CA VAL A 732 -16.69 29.35 7.32
C VAL A 732 -17.99 29.50 6.56
N VAL A 733 -19.03 28.82 7.01
CA VAL A 733 -20.40 29.03 6.54
C VAL A 733 -21.18 29.71 7.65
N ASP A 734 -21.66 30.92 7.38
CA ASP A 734 -22.17 31.87 8.37
C ASP A 734 -23.61 32.30 8.03
N PRO A 735 -24.57 32.17 8.97
CA PRO A 735 -25.95 32.58 8.75
C PRO A 735 -26.19 34.09 8.81
N ASP A 736 -25.28 34.90 9.35
CA ASP A 736 -25.55 36.32 9.62
C ASP A 736 -25.00 37.28 8.53
N MET A 737 -24.24 36.76 7.56
CA MET A 737 -23.66 37.54 6.45
C MET A 737 -24.67 37.87 5.34
N GLN A 738 -25.53 38.88 5.54
CA GLN A 738 -26.20 39.54 4.40
C GLN A 738 -25.24 40.52 3.71
N GLY A 739 -24.59 40.07 2.64
CA GLY A 739 -24.09 40.94 1.57
C GLY A 739 -23.22 42.12 2.00
N GLU A 740 -22.05 41.86 2.58
CA GLU A 740 -20.91 42.78 2.44
C GLU A 740 -19.73 42.01 1.87
N GLY A 741 -19.47 42.23 0.58
CA GLY A 741 -18.19 41.84 -0.02
C GLY A 741 -17.09 42.65 0.66
N LEU A 742 -16.10 41.97 1.23
CA LEU A 742 -14.96 42.63 1.86
C LEU A 742 -13.65 42.01 1.34
N LYS A 743 -12.74 42.96 1.10
CA LYS A 743 -11.47 42.92 0.36
C LYS A 743 -10.42 41.96 0.92
#